data_AF-A0A359M0N5-F1
#
_entry.id   AF-A0A359M0N5-F1
#
_cell.length_a   1.000
_cell.length_b   1.000
_cell.length_c   1.000
_cell.angle_alpha   90.00
_cell.angle_beta   90.00
_cell.angle_gamma   90.00
#
_symmetry.space_group_name_H-M   'P 1'
#
loop_
_entity.id
_entity.type
_entity.pdbx_description
1 polymer ?
#
loop_
_entity_poly.entity_id
_entity_poly.type
_entity_poly.pdbx_seq_one_letter_code
_entity_poly.pdbx_strand_id
1 'polypeptide(L)'
;MVSIDFRRLVPALVMLAALFATALPAWAIPPQVKVAPFDPNNLLTPHDTYSGKQITLKGTSNMAGPTIEYRWEFGDGSADQVGAVILSGSPSGTQRRQYAIDATHIYTGAVDTFITARLTVRNTSVPADTTTVEYYIHIREKTLPVEVNIAVDEGLWYLHKTMNRSVVDGAEVGDWRLCPFGTCYATTSAYAATPANLQAFLVNGHRENGNPNNPYTETVARAMRRTFQFLATTTIPATQTNPRGTFNPDTNANGYGAYVNDSYELYQGGFFIDAIVAAGTPNAITTTGTTPSGSNPGIRGRTYRSVVQDMVDYYAYCQYDGSSGSLALGGWRYSCNSFPDNSAVQWAAIGLLPAERDLGIPIPPPVEAANEDWTTYSQNATTGVFGYTDPSPVWGPLGTTPSGMVQLAWTGIGRGNPKWDRSERFMRDVFGNPAGATSNPKDYYYGLFSFTKAMLLHDSNDDHIAEPITLLQSTTAGVNPIDWYAAERNPLQAESVNNTDGVARTLVNDQNAVGYWRAHNYDSSQYPFETAWAVIMLRRTILEATPIAVADATPNPGIVGQTINFSGGSSYHLDPAKTIVAWDWDLDNNGTFETSGVLASRTFPTNGEHTVVLRVSDNSVPPKTDTVTVKINIVDPPIPPTADAGGPYNFCTNKKPWFLNGTGSSNPDEGASETGQPANTIIEYSWDLPPGGSFGDATGKQPDVTPYFTGLGAAKRVVFYDTLLAKLSPTEVEAVLA
;
A
#
# COMPACT_ATOMS: atom_id res chain seq x y z
N MET A 1 -27.55 85.24 15.24
CA MET A 1 -26.19 85.32 15.81
C MET A 1 -25.28 84.41 15.00
N VAL A 2 -24.35 85.05 14.29
CA VAL A 2 -23.10 84.61 13.64
C VAL A 2 -22.85 83.11 13.39
N SER A 3 -22.65 82.76 12.11
CA SER A 3 -22.11 81.48 11.64
C SER A 3 -20.62 81.36 11.96
N ILE A 4 -20.17 80.19 12.42
CA ILE A 4 -18.76 79.80 12.42
C ILE A 4 -18.60 78.58 11.51
N ASP A 5 -17.79 78.77 10.47
CA ASP A 5 -17.44 77.81 9.43
C ASP A 5 -16.36 76.85 9.95
N PHE A 6 -16.72 75.57 10.11
CA PHE A 6 -15.82 74.51 10.61
C PHE A 6 -14.91 73.89 9.53
N ARG A 7 -14.69 74.57 8.38
CA ARG A 7 -13.82 74.08 7.29
C ARG A 7 -12.30 74.21 7.52
N ARG A 8 -11.81 74.44 8.75
CA ARG A 8 -10.37 74.66 9.01
C ARG A 8 -9.70 73.77 10.07
N LEU A 9 -10.29 72.63 10.46
CA LEU A 9 -9.67 71.73 11.45
C LEU A 9 -9.45 70.28 10.98
N VAL A 10 -9.54 70.01 9.68
CA VAL A 10 -9.36 68.66 9.12
C VAL A 10 -7.93 68.29 8.68
N PRO A 11 -6.97 69.20 8.36
CA PRO A 11 -5.66 68.72 7.91
C PRO A 11 -4.69 68.32 9.04
N ALA A 12 -4.92 68.75 10.28
CA ALA A 12 -3.93 68.58 11.35
C ALA A 12 -4.05 67.25 12.13
N LEU A 13 -5.22 66.58 12.11
CA LEU A 13 -5.40 65.30 12.80
C LEU A 13 -5.04 64.08 11.96
N VAL A 14 -4.94 64.22 10.63
CA VAL A 14 -4.59 63.11 9.72
C VAL A 14 -3.07 62.91 9.59
N MET A 15 -2.26 63.94 9.89
CA MET A 15 -0.79 63.79 9.86
C MET A 15 -0.18 63.20 11.13
N LEU A 16 -0.89 63.18 12.28
CA LEU A 16 -0.34 62.62 13.52
C LEU A 16 -0.65 61.13 13.72
N ALA A 17 -1.67 60.59 13.03
CA ALA A 17 -2.00 59.17 13.07
C ALA A 17 -1.17 58.31 12.08
N ALA A 18 -0.41 58.94 11.17
CA ALA A 18 0.41 58.25 10.17
C ALA A 18 1.83 57.90 10.66
N LEU A 19 2.21 58.27 11.89
CA LEU A 19 3.58 58.10 12.42
C LEU A 19 3.74 57.00 13.49
N PHE A 20 2.67 56.28 13.84
CA PHE A 20 2.73 55.12 14.74
C PHE A 20 1.84 53.96 14.28
N ALA A 21 1.76 53.71 12.97
CA ALA A 21 1.47 52.37 12.49
C ALA A 21 2.76 51.55 12.61
N THR A 22 3.11 51.13 13.83
CA THR A 22 4.07 50.04 13.99
C THR A 22 3.45 48.86 13.26
N ALA A 23 3.98 48.53 12.09
CA ALA A 23 3.71 47.26 11.45
C ALA A 23 3.94 46.19 12.52
N LEU A 24 2.85 45.54 12.95
CA LEU A 24 2.97 44.33 13.75
C LEU A 24 3.91 43.43 12.95
N PRO A 25 4.97 42.86 13.57
CA PRO A 25 5.85 41.98 12.84
C PRO A 25 4.97 40.91 12.20
N ALA A 26 5.07 40.77 10.87
CA ALA A 26 4.49 39.63 10.19
C ALA A 26 5.04 38.41 10.91
N TRP A 27 4.17 37.65 11.57
CA TRP A 27 4.59 36.46 12.30
C TRP A 27 5.18 35.53 11.24
N ALA A 28 6.47 35.23 11.39
CA ALA A 28 7.16 34.21 10.62
C ALA A 28 6.32 32.93 10.64
N ILE A 29 5.92 32.43 9.46
CA ILE A 29 5.27 31.13 9.33
C ILE A 29 6.34 30.19 8.80
N PRO A 30 6.94 29.34 9.65
CA PRO A 30 7.97 28.41 9.20
C PRO A 30 7.39 27.45 8.14
N PRO A 31 8.22 26.92 7.23
CA PRO A 31 7.77 25.93 6.25
C PRO A 31 7.09 24.74 6.91
N GLN A 32 5.95 24.29 6.38
CA GLN A 32 5.43 22.98 6.72
C GLN A 32 6.14 21.95 5.85
N VAL A 33 6.92 21.10 6.49
CA VAL A 33 7.70 20.04 5.84
C VAL A 33 7.12 18.71 6.25
N LYS A 34 7.01 17.80 5.30
CA LYS A 34 6.48 16.45 5.52
C LYS A 34 7.38 15.44 4.84
N VAL A 35 7.56 14.29 5.45
CA VAL A 35 8.19 13.13 4.83
C VAL A 35 7.14 12.06 4.54
N ALA A 36 7.29 11.33 3.43
CA ALA A 36 6.42 10.19 3.18
C ALA A 36 6.72 9.12 4.24
N PRO A 37 5.72 8.63 4.99
CA PRO A 37 5.95 7.56 5.93
C PRO A 37 5.91 6.20 5.24
N PHE A 38 6.63 5.21 5.79
CA PHE A 38 6.48 3.81 5.41
C PHE A 38 5.11 3.26 5.84
N ASP A 39 4.69 3.57 7.07
CA ASP A 39 3.37 3.24 7.62
C ASP A 39 2.51 4.52 7.75
N PRO A 40 1.36 4.65 7.06
CA PRO A 40 0.45 5.78 7.20
C PRO A 40 0.01 6.12 8.62
N ASN A 41 -0.04 5.14 9.52
CA ASN A 41 -0.53 5.30 10.89
C ASN A 41 0.60 5.53 11.88
N ASN A 42 1.83 5.19 11.51
CA ASN A 42 3.00 5.36 12.37
C ASN A 42 4.13 6.10 11.64
N LEU A 43 4.17 7.41 11.91
CA LEU A 43 5.27 8.38 11.74
C LEU A 43 6.68 7.82 11.67
N LEU A 44 6.94 6.88 12.55
CA LEU A 44 8.28 6.47 12.86
C LEU A 44 8.71 5.24 12.12
N THR A 45 7.76 4.44 11.63
CA THR A 45 8.06 3.13 11.06
C THR A 45 9.13 3.33 10.00
N PRO A 46 10.33 2.75 10.20
CA PRO A 46 11.44 3.02 9.33
C PRO A 46 11.18 2.42 7.96
N HIS A 47 11.67 3.10 6.94
CA HIS A 47 11.67 2.57 5.59
C HIS A 47 12.67 1.41 5.50
N ASP A 48 12.19 0.27 5.02
CA ASP A 48 13.07 -0.88 4.77
C ASP A 48 14.07 -0.54 3.67
N THR A 49 15.30 -1.02 3.83
CA THR A 49 16.32 -1.11 2.78
C THR A 49 17.15 -2.36 3.02
N TYR A 50 18.11 -2.67 2.15
CA TYR A 50 19.16 -3.63 2.44
C TYR A 50 20.51 -3.07 2.01
N SER A 51 21.60 -3.59 2.59
CA SER A 51 22.94 -3.05 2.39
C SER A 51 23.30 -2.96 0.90
N GLY A 52 23.62 -1.75 0.43
CA GLY A 52 23.96 -1.48 -0.97
C GLY A 52 22.77 -1.19 -1.90
N LYS A 53 21.52 -1.22 -1.41
CA LYS A 53 20.34 -0.80 -2.20
C LYS A 53 20.24 0.71 -2.24
N GLN A 54 20.10 1.26 -3.45
CA GLN A 54 19.67 2.64 -3.63
C GLN A 54 18.17 2.77 -3.33
N ILE A 55 17.82 3.71 -2.45
CA ILE A 55 16.43 4.09 -2.14
C ILE A 55 16.23 5.59 -2.35
N THR A 56 14.98 6.03 -2.38
CA THR A 56 14.61 7.45 -2.41
C THR A 56 14.15 7.90 -1.02
N LEU A 57 14.75 8.97 -0.49
CA LEU A 57 14.23 9.74 0.63
C LEU A 57 13.19 10.73 0.10
N LYS A 58 12.03 10.81 0.77
CA LYS A 58 10.79 11.33 0.18
C LYS A 58 10.23 12.46 1.04
N GLY A 59 10.15 13.68 0.49
CA GLY A 59 9.70 14.84 1.25
C GLY A 59 8.93 15.88 0.44
N THR A 60 8.16 16.71 1.15
CA THR A 60 7.36 17.80 0.58
C THR A 60 7.42 19.05 1.47
N SER A 61 7.08 20.19 0.88
CA SER A 61 6.97 21.49 1.53
C SER A 61 5.71 22.21 1.05
N ASN A 62 5.06 22.99 1.93
CA ASN A 62 4.00 23.92 1.52
C ASN A 62 4.54 25.24 0.93
N MET A 63 5.86 25.47 1.00
CA MET A 63 6.52 26.65 0.46
C MET A 63 7.48 26.28 -0.65
N ALA A 64 7.57 27.17 -1.65
CA ALA A 64 8.54 27.14 -2.73
C ALA A 64 8.83 28.56 -3.21
N GLY A 65 10.00 28.77 -3.78
CA GLY A 65 10.41 30.07 -4.29
C GLY A 65 11.93 30.24 -4.35
N PRO A 66 12.41 31.37 -4.89
CA PRO A 66 13.84 31.63 -5.06
C PRO A 66 14.63 31.71 -3.74
N THR A 67 13.93 31.88 -2.62
CA THR A 67 14.52 31.98 -1.28
C THR A 67 14.25 30.74 -0.43
N ILE A 68 13.59 29.71 -0.97
CA ILE A 68 13.29 28.48 -0.24
C ILE A 68 14.32 27.42 -0.62
N GLU A 69 15.06 26.93 0.37
CA GLU A 69 16.08 25.90 0.22
C GLU A 69 15.72 24.65 1.01
N TYR A 70 16.15 23.49 0.51
CA TYR A 70 16.12 22.22 1.23
C TYR A 70 17.54 21.70 1.48
N ARG A 71 17.68 20.88 2.52
CA ARG A 71 18.87 20.08 2.85
C ARG A 71 18.41 18.70 3.27
N TRP A 72 18.94 17.67 2.63
CA TRP A 72 18.89 16.29 3.08
C TRP A 72 20.23 15.95 3.75
N GLU A 73 20.17 15.66 5.05
CA GLU A 73 21.26 15.06 5.82
C GLU A 73 21.00 13.55 5.87
N PHE A 74 21.88 12.73 5.30
CA PHE A 74 21.59 11.31 5.11
C PHE A 74 21.73 10.45 6.38
N GLY A 75 22.39 10.97 7.41
CA GLY A 75 22.51 10.31 8.72
C GLY A 75 23.61 9.25 8.83
N ASP A 76 24.35 8.96 7.75
CA ASP A 76 25.43 7.95 7.69
C ASP A 76 26.82 8.58 7.49
N GLY A 77 26.94 9.91 7.64
CA GLY A 77 28.19 10.66 7.44
C GLY A 77 28.51 10.99 5.98
N SER A 78 27.67 10.57 5.02
CA SER A 78 27.78 11.02 3.63
C SER A 78 27.42 12.50 3.48
N ALA A 79 27.86 13.11 2.37
CA ALA A 79 27.68 14.55 2.14
C ALA A 79 26.20 14.90 1.88
N ASP A 80 25.72 15.93 2.57
CA ASP A 80 24.35 16.44 2.41
C ASP A 80 24.01 16.80 0.96
N GLN A 81 22.75 16.59 0.59
CA GLN A 81 22.18 17.14 -0.64
C GLN A 81 21.44 18.44 -0.34
N VAL A 82 21.82 19.54 -0.98
CA VAL A 82 21.17 20.85 -0.84
C VAL A 82 20.63 21.36 -2.18
N GLY A 83 19.58 22.16 -2.13
CA GLY A 83 18.97 22.72 -3.33
C GLY A 83 17.84 23.70 -3.08
N ALA A 84 17.27 24.24 -4.16
CA ALA A 84 16.10 25.13 -4.08
C ALA A 84 14.80 24.33 -4.15
N VAL A 85 13.76 24.81 -3.46
CA VAL A 85 12.39 24.31 -3.59
C VAL A 85 11.61 25.19 -4.56
N ILE A 86 11.19 24.64 -5.70
CA ILE A 86 10.53 25.35 -6.80
C ILE A 86 9.06 24.95 -6.96
N LEU A 87 8.25 25.82 -7.58
CA LEU A 87 6.83 25.56 -7.86
C LEU A 87 6.63 24.65 -9.09
N SER A 88 7.43 24.87 -10.13
CA SER A 88 7.33 24.17 -11.42
C SER A 88 8.72 24.01 -12.04
N GLY A 89 9.00 22.87 -12.66
CA GLY A 89 10.27 22.60 -13.33
C GLY A 89 10.48 21.12 -13.68
N SER A 90 11.38 20.87 -14.62
CA SER A 90 11.76 19.54 -15.12
C SER A 90 12.73 18.85 -14.14
N PRO A 91 12.64 17.52 -13.95
CA PRO A 91 13.67 16.80 -13.22
C PRO A 91 14.95 16.66 -14.08
N SER A 92 15.95 17.49 -13.82
CA SER A 92 17.39 17.17 -13.92
C SER A 92 18.20 18.30 -13.26
N GLY A 93 18.74 18.05 -12.05
CA GLY A 93 19.56 19.04 -11.32
C GLY A 93 19.39 18.99 -9.80
N THR A 94 19.99 19.97 -9.12
CA THR A 94 19.94 20.16 -7.65
C THR A 94 18.65 20.78 -7.14
N GLN A 95 17.71 21.18 -8.00
CA GLN A 95 16.46 21.84 -7.58
C GLN A 95 15.29 20.84 -7.53
N ARG A 96 14.41 20.99 -6.53
CA ARG A 96 13.30 20.08 -6.25
C ARG A 96 11.97 20.80 -6.15
N ARG A 97 10.86 20.11 -6.48
CA ARG A 97 9.52 20.72 -6.40
C ARG A 97 8.96 20.61 -5.00
N GLN A 98 8.03 21.50 -4.66
CA GLN A 98 7.38 21.48 -3.33
C GLN A 98 6.69 20.13 -2.99
N TYR A 99 6.18 19.40 -3.99
CA TYR A 99 5.60 18.06 -3.83
C TYR A 99 6.56 16.91 -4.15
N ALA A 100 7.85 17.20 -4.34
CA ALA A 100 8.85 16.20 -4.70
C ALA A 100 10.26 16.68 -4.30
N ILE A 101 10.49 16.81 -3.00
CA ILE A 101 11.80 17.10 -2.39
C ILE A 101 12.50 15.79 -2.08
N ASP A 102 12.89 15.07 -3.13
CA ASP A 102 13.49 13.75 -3.03
C ASP A 102 15.01 13.71 -3.17
N ALA A 103 15.63 12.68 -2.61
CA ALA A 103 17.06 12.40 -2.72
C ALA A 103 17.28 10.90 -2.86
N THR A 104 18.07 10.46 -3.82
CA THR A 104 18.46 9.05 -3.93
C THR A 104 19.73 8.81 -3.14
N HIS A 105 19.78 7.76 -2.33
CA HIS A 105 20.96 7.43 -1.52
C HIS A 105 21.16 5.93 -1.38
N ILE A 106 22.41 5.49 -1.18
CA ILE A 106 22.78 4.09 -0.95
C ILE A 106 23.31 3.96 0.48
N TYR A 107 22.56 3.24 1.31
CA TYR A 107 22.98 2.91 2.67
C TYR A 107 23.75 1.59 2.70
N THR A 108 24.88 1.56 3.38
CA THR A 108 25.70 0.35 3.58
C THR A 108 25.95 0.16 5.06
N GLY A 109 25.61 -1.02 5.57
CA GLY A 109 25.75 -1.36 6.99
C GLY A 109 25.41 -2.83 7.25
N ALA A 110 25.47 -3.21 8.52
CA ALA A 110 25.01 -4.53 8.96
C ALA A 110 23.48 -4.62 8.89
N VAL A 111 22.95 -5.84 8.82
CA VAL A 111 21.53 -6.08 9.05
C VAL A 111 21.16 -5.59 10.45
N ASP A 112 19.94 -5.07 10.59
CA ASP A 112 19.37 -4.44 11.76
C ASP A 112 20.00 -3.09 12.17
N THR A 113 20.66 -2.41 11.22
CA THR A 113 21.14 -1.04 11.42
C THR A 113 20.02 -0.03 11.18
N PHE A 114 19.75 0.84 12.15
CA PHE A 114 18.82 1.96 12.03
C PHE A 114 19.56 3.26 11.71
N ILE A 115 19.02 4.04 10.78
CA ILE A 115 19.60 5.32 10.33
C ILE A 115 18.52 6.39 10.38
N THR A 116 18.87 7.57 10.91
CA THR A 116 17.99 8.74 10.91
C THR A 116 18.54 9.80 9.96
N ALA A 117 17.91 9.92 8.80
CA ALA A 117 18.12 11.04 7.90
C ALA A 117 17.24 12.24 8.30
N ARG A 118 17.56 13.43 7.83
CA ARG A 118 16.79 14.66 8.12
C ARG A 118 16.56 15.48 6.87
N LEU A 119 15.31 15.92 6.68
CA LEU A 119 14.96 16.95 5.71
C LEU A 119 14.78 18.27 6.44
N THR A 120 15.62 19.23 6.11
CA THR A 120 15.51 20.61 6.56
C THR A 120 15.06 21.49 5.40
N VAL A 121 13.98 22.26 5.56
CA VAL A 121 13.57 23.31 4.62
C VAL A 121 13.65 24.65 5.32
N ARG A 122 14.20 25.66 4.64
CA ARG A 122 14.35 27.01 5.20
C ARG A 122 14.03 28.11 4.20
N ASN A 123 13.59 29.26 4.72
CA ASN A 123 13.58 30.51 3.97
C ASN A 123 14.90 31.28 4.21
N THR A 124 15.74 31.39 3.18
CA THR A 124 17.04 32.07 3.28
C THR A 124 16.94 33.55 3.56
N SER A 125 15.79 34.18 3.30
CA SER A 125 15.54 35.58 3.62
C SER A 125 15.21 35.81 5.10
N VAL A 126 14.80 34.76 5.82
CA VAL A 126 14.44 34.80 7.23
C VAL A 126 14.99 33.53 7.90
N PRO A 127 16.25 33.52 8.37
CA PRO A 127 16.92 32.29 8.82
C PRO A 127 16.20 31.53 9.96
N ALA A 128 15.36 32.21 10.74
CA ALA A 128 14.52 31.60 11.77
C ALA A 128 13.37 30.74 11.19
N ASP A 129 13.00 30.93 9.93
CA ASP A 129 11.97 30.17 9.22
C ASP A 129 12.59 28.88 8.68
N THR A 130 12.91 27.97 9.59
CA THR A 130 13.49 26.67 9.29
C THR A 130 12.67 25.58 9.96
N THR A 131 12.40 24.50 9.23
CA THR A 131 11.74 23.30 9.76
C THR A 131 12.56 22.09 9.37
N THR A 132 12.79 21.21 10.34
CA THR A 132 13.49 19.94 10.16
C THR A 132 12.57 18.80 10.54
N VAL A 133 12.54 17.76 9.71
CA VAL A 133 11.79 16.51 9.97
C VAL A 133 12.72 15.32 9.78
N GLU A 134 12.55 14.30 10.63
CA GLU A 134 13.35 13.08 10.60
C GLU A 134 12.74 12.06 9.63
N TYR A 135 13.61 11.26 9.01
CA TYR A 135 13.27 10.19 8.06
C TYR A 135 14.03 8.94 8.51
N TYR A 136 13.30 7.93 8.95
CA TYR A 136 13.89 6.72 9.55
C TYR A 136 14.09 5.63 8.50
N ILE A 137 15.23 4.97 8.53
CA ILE A 137 15.62 3.88 7.62
C ILE A 137 16.10 2.69 8.44
N HIS A 138 15.80 1.48 7.98
CA HIS A 138 16.23 0.24 8.59
C HIS A 138 16.88 -0.68 7.54
N ILE A 139 18.17 -1.00 7.73
CA ILE A 139 18.90 -1.96 6.89
C ILE A 139 18.50 -3.38 7.31
N ARG A 140 17.69 -4.04 6.48
CA ARG A 140 17.22 -5.41 6.67
C ARG A 140 18.09 -6.43 5.92
N GLU A 141 17.89 -7.71 6.24
CA GLU A 141 18.34 -8.81 5.39
C GLU A 141 17.65 -8.72 4.02
N LYS A 142 18.40 -8.99 2.94
CA LYS A 142 17.84 -8.98 1.59
C LYS A 142 16.96 -10.22 1.37
N THR A 143 15.65 -10.03 1.49
CA THR A 143 14.62 -11.04 1.20
C THR A 143 13.58 -10.49 0.24
N LEU A 144 12.81 -11.37 -0.42
CA LEU A 144 11.73 -10.95 -1.32
C LEU A 144 10.71 -10.01 -0.63
N PRO A 145 10.23 -10.26 0.61
CA PRO A 145 9.35 -9.31 1.31
C PRO A 145 9.97 -7.92 1.50
N VAL A 146 11.25 -7.83 1.86
CA VAL A 146 11.96 -6.54 1.98
C VAL A 146 12.06 -5.83 0.63
N GLU A 147 12.36 -6.56 -0.43
CA GLU A 147 12.40 -5.99 -1.79
C GLU A 147 11.02 -5.52 -2.27
N VAL A 148 9.95 -6.25 -1.93
CA VAL A 148 8.56 -5.87 -2.19
C VAL A 148 8.22 -4.56 -1.47
N ASN A 149 8.57 -4.44 -0.18
CA ASN A 149 8.34 -3.22 0.60
C ASN A 149 9.01 -2.00 -0.03
N ILE A 150 10.28 -2.13 -0.44
CA ILE A 150 11.02 -1.08 -1.13
C ILE A 150 10.33 -0.73 -2.46
N ALA A 151 9.94 -1.75 -3.24
CA ALA A 151 9.32 -1.53 -4.54
C ALA A 151 7.96 -0.78 -4.43
N VAL A 152 7.13 -1.15 -3.46
CA VAL A 152 5.87 -0.46 -3.15
C VAL A 152 6.12 1.00 -2.76
N ASP A 153 7.07 1.25 -1.87
CA ASP A 153 7.40 2.61 -1.40
C ASP A 153 7.89 3.52 -2.54
N GLU A 154 8.77 3.01 -3.42
CA GLU A 154 9.22 3.74 -4.61
C GLU A 154 8.10 3.98 -5.63
N GLY A 155 7.19 3.00 -5.80
CA GLY A 155 6.03 3.11 -6.69
C GLY A 155 5.02 4.16 -6.24
N LEU A 156 4.66 4.16 -4.95
CA LEU A 156 3.78 5.17 -4.37
C LEU A 156 4.37 6.57 -4.49
N TRP A 157 5.67 6.73 -4.25
CA TRP A 157 6.35 8.02 -4.43
C TRP A 157 6.31 8.49 -5.88
N TYR A 158 6.52 7.58 -6.84
CA TYR A 158 6.41 7.90 -8.24
C TYR A 158 5.01 8.38 -8.62
N LEU A 159 3.95 7.70 -8.16
CA LEU A 159 2.57 8.13 -8.40
C LEU A 159 2.31 9.52 -7.78
N HIS A 160 2.78 9.75 -6.55
CA HIS A 160 2.60 11.03 -5.85
C HIS A 160 3.23 12.21 -6.61
N LYS A 161 4.49 12.06 -7.03
CA LYS A 161 5.25 13.15 -7.67
C LYS A 161 4.83 13.41 -9.13
N THR A 162 4.13 12.47 -9.76
CA THR A 162 3.62 12.57 -11.14
C THR A 162 2.17 13.04 -11.22
N MET A 163 1.44 13.08 -10.09
CA MET A 163 0.08 13.59 -10.03
C MET A 163 0.00 15.05 -10.48
N ASN A 164 -0.94 15.32 -11.38
CA ASN A 164 -1.31 16.66 -11.81
C ASN A 164 -2.23 17.31 -10.76
N ARG A 165 -1.73 18.32 -10.05
CA ARG A 165 -2.46 19.06 -9.02
C ARG A 165 -3.06 20.34 -9.60
N SER A 166 -4.35 20.55 -9.40
CA SER A 166 -5.07 21.74 -9.90
C SER A 166 -6.23 22.15 -8.98
N VAL A 167 -6.94 23.20 -9.37
CA VAL A 167 -8.20 23.63 -8.73
C VAL A 167 -9.30 23.59 -9.79
N VAL A 168 -10.36 22.84 -9.53
CA VAL A 168 -11.53 22.70 -10.41
C VAL A 168 -12.78 23.00 -9.59
N ASP A 169 -13.59 23.95 -10.04
CA ASP A 169 -14.81 24.42 -9.36
C ASP A 169 -14.57 24.82 -7.89
N GLY A 170 -13.43 25.47 -7.63
CA GLY A 170 -13.03 25.93 -6.28
C GLY A 170 -12.52 24.82 -5.36
N ALA A 171 -12.48 23.56 -5.81
CA ALA A 171 -11.94 22.45 -5.05
C ALA A 171 -10.51 22.11 -5.49
N GLU A 172 -9.64 21.90 -4.51
CA GLU A 172 -8.32 21.32 -4.73
C GLU A 172 -8.43 19.86 -5.15
N VAL A 173 -8.00 19.56 -6.36
CA VAL A 173 -8.10 18.23 -6.98
C VAL A 173 -6.76 17.81 -7.56
N GLY A 174 -6.69 16.56 -7.98
CA GLY A 174 -5.66 16.15 -8.92
C GLY A 174 -5.91 14.78 -9.52
N ASP A 175 -5.25 14.56 -10.64
CA ASP A 175 -5.45 13.41 -11.50
C ASP A 175 -4.13 12.98 -12.15
N TRP A 176 -4.19 11.86 -12.85
CA TRP A 176 -3.11 11.39 -13.71
C TRP A 176 -3.56 11.43 -15.18
N ARG A 177 -4.25 12.51 -15.57
CA ARG A 177 -4.71 12.65 -16.96
C ARG A 177 -3.68 13.26 -17.88
N LEU A 178 -2.80 14.07 -17.31
CA LEU A 178 -1.73 14.78 -17.99
C LEU A 178 -0.48 14.72 -17.13
N CYS A 179 0.68 14.78 -17.77
CA CYS A 179 1.95 14.96 -17.10
C CYS A 179 2.36 16.45 -17.20
N PRO A 180 2.11 17.27 -16.16
CA PRO A 180 2.45 18.70 -16.22
C PRO A 180 3.97 18.96 -16.22
N PHE A 181 4.81 17.92 -16.08
CA PHE A 181 6.24 18.05 -15.82
C PHE A 181 7.15 17.31 -16.81
N GLY A 182 6.65 16.99 -18.00
CA GLY A 182 7.40 16.31 -19.06
C GLY A 182 6.80 14.95 -19.41
N THR A 183 7.62 13.90 -19.40
CA THR A 183 7.18 12.54 -19.68
C THR A 183 6.87 11.82 -18.38
N CYS A 184 5.61 11.41 -18.19
CA CYS A 184 5.17 10.52 -17.11
C CYS A 184 4.59 9.25 -17.74
N TYR A 185 4.89 8.11 -17.14
CA TYR A 185 4.39 6.81 -17.59
C TYR A 185 3.17 6.29 -16.83
N ALA A 186 2.64 7.08 -15.89
CA ALA A 186 1.41 6.75 -15.15
C ALA A 186 0.19 7.57 -15.61
N THR A 187 0.26 8.24 -16.77
CA THR A 187 -0.76 9.21 -17.20
C THR A 187 -1.40 8.86 -18.54
N THR A 188 -2.73 9.03 -18.65
CA THR A 188 -3.49 8.89 -19.90
C THR A 188 -4.74 9.75 -19.89
N SER A 189 -5.27 10.11 -21.06
CA SER A 189 -6.48 10.93 -21.17
C SER A 189 -7.72 10.27 -20.55
N ALA A 190 -7.75 8.93 -20.46
CA ALA A 190 -8.82 8.14 -19.88
C ALA A 190 -9.02 8.47 -18.39
N TYR A 191 -10.28 8.58 -17.98
CA TYR A 191 -10.61 8.96 -16.60
C TYR A 191 -10.18 7.90 -15.59
N ALA A 192 -10.21 6.62 -15.99
CA ALA A 192 -9.82 5.47 -15.17
C ALA A 192 -8.39 5.53 -14.60
N ALA A 193 -7.47 6.29 -15.20
CA ALA A 193 -6.12 6.44 -14.67
C ALA A 193 -6.10 7.03 -13.25
N THR A 194 -7.07 7.91 -12.96
CA THR A 194 -7.17 8.55 -11.65
C THR A 194 -7.57 7.58 -10.55
N PRO A 195 -8.70 6.86 -10.64
CA PRO A 195 -9.05 5.86 -9.64
C PRO A 195 -8.07 4.68 -9.58
N ALA A 196 -7.46 4.26 -10.70
CA ALA A 196 -6.42 3.22 -10.66
C ALA A 196 -5.21 3.62 -9.80
N ASN A 197 -4.65 4.82 -10.05
CA ASN A 197 -3.51 5.32 -9.27
C ASN A 197 -3.88 5.67 -7.83
N LEU A 198 -5.10 6.16 -7.60
CA LEU A 198 -5.66 6.39 -6.27
C LEU A 198 -5.77 5.07 -5.47
N GLN A 199 -6.26 4.00 -6.10
CA GLN A 199 -6.41 2.70 -5.44
C GLN A 199 -5.08 2.19 -4.90
N ALA A 200 -3.97 2.39 -5.62
CA ALA A 200 -2.64 2.01 -5.14
C ALA A 200 -2.31 2.64 -3.76
N PHE A 201 -2.68 3.89 -3.52
CA PHE A 201 -2.52 4.52 -2.20
C PHE A 201 -3.49 3.94 -1.16
N LEU A 202 -4.74 3.74 -1.55
CA LEU A 202 -5.80 3.26 -0.65
C LEU A 202 -5.51 1.84 -0.14
N VAL A 203 -5.11 0.91 -1.00
CA VAL A 203 -4.78 -0.46 -0.58
C VAL A 203 -3.51 -0.54 0.27
N ASN A 204 -2.67 0.50 0.21
CA ASN A 204 -1.50 0.67 1.09
C ASN A 204 -1.81 1.50 2.36
N GLY A 205 -3.09 1.66 2.72
CA GLY A 205 -3.51 2.27 3.99
C GLY A 205 -3.52 3.80 4.01
N HIS A 206 -3.15 4.48 2.91
CA HIS A 206 -3.27 5.94 2.85
C HIS A 206 -4.74 6.34 2.66
N ARG A 207 -5.18 7.39 3.34
CA ARG A 207 -6.58 7.84 3.39
C ARG A 207 -6.67 9.35 3.19
N GLU A 208 -7.79 9.84 2.68
CA GLU A 208 -8.08 11.27 2.49
C GLU A 208 -8.18 12.06 3.80
N ASN A 209 -8.50 11.37 4.89
CA ASN A 209 -8.57 11.88 6.26
C ASN A 209 -7.44 11.32 7.14
N GLY A 210 -6.38 10.78 6.52
CA GLY A 210 -5.22 10.24 7.22
C GLY A 210 -4.40 11.31 7.94
N ASN A 211 -3.25 10.91 8.48
CA ASN A 211 -2.38 11.81 9.23
C ASN A 211 -2.01 13.05 8.39
N PRO A 212 -2.23 14.29 8.87
CA PRO A 212 -1.94 15.49 8.10
C PRO A 212 -0.45 15.69 7.80
N ASN A 213 0.45 15.03 8.53
CA ASN A 213 1.89 15.04 8.29
C ASN A 213 2.33 13.99 7.24
N ASN A 214 1.44 13.11 6.81
CA ASN A 214 1.69 12.24 5.66
C ASN A 214 1.37 13.02 4.35
N PRO A 215 2.35 13.21 3.43
CA PRO A 215 2.11 13.89 2.16
C PRO A 215 1.09 13.15 1.27
N TYR A 216 0.92 11.84 1.41
CA TYR A 216 -0.05 11.06 0.64
C TYR A 216 -1.50 11.32 1.06
N THR A 217 -1.75 11.79 2.29
CA THR A 217 -3.10 12.20 2.72
C THR A 217 -3.69 13.27 1.77
N GLU A 218 -2.86 14.25 1.38
CA GLU A 218 -3.26 15.27 0.41
C GLU A 218 -3.49 14.70 -0.99
N THR A 219 -2.66 13.74 -1.39
CA THR A 219 -2.73 13.07 -2.70
C THR A 219 -4.03 12.29 -2.84
N VAL A 220 -4.36 11.48 -1.83
CA VAL A 220 -5.61 10.72 -1.76
C VAL A 220 -6.80 11.67 -1.73
N ALA A 221 -6.79 12.71 -0.89
CA ALA A 221 -7.92 13.65 -0.80
C ALA A 221 -8.22 14.36 -2.12
N ARG A 222 -7.18 14.80 -2.84
CA ARG A 222 -7.32 15.44 -4.15
C ARG A 222 -7.80 14.47 -5.23
N ALA A 223 -7.26 13.25 -5.25
CA ALA A 223 -7.65 12.23 -6.21
C ALA A 223 -9.09 11.74 -5.97
N MET A 224 -9.51 11.53 -4.71
CA MET A 224 -10.90 11.21 -4.36
C MET A 224 -11.88 12.25 -4.89
N ARG A 225 -11.61 13.54 -4.63
CA ARG A 225 -12.44 14.64 -5.17
C ARG A 225 -12.51 14.62 -6.69
N ARG A 226 -11.40 14.28 -7.36
CA ARG A 226 -11.34 14.24 -8.82
C ARG A 226 -12.09 13.04 -9.40
N THR A 227 -12.00 11.88 -8.76
CA THR A 227 -12.78 10.68 -9.08
C THR A 227 -14.28 10.99 -9.08
N PHE A 228 -14.82 11.65 -8.05
CA PHE A 228 -16.24 12.03 -8.04
C PHE A 228 -16.63 13.09 -9.08
N GLN A 229 -15.70 13.94 -9.53
CA GLN A 229 -15.98 14.91 -10.61
C GLN A 229 -16.17 14.26 -11.99
N PHE A 230 -15.67 13.04 -12.18
CA PHE A 230 -15.80 12.31 -13.44
C PHE A 230 -17.10 11.51 -13.53
N LEU A 231 -17.91 11.48 -12.47
CA LEU A 231 -19.18 10.78 -12.45
C LEU A 231 -20.34 11.70 -12.81
N ALA A 232 -21.34 11.12 -13.47
CA ALA A 232 -22.64 11.72 -13.73
C ALA A 232 -23.76 10.73 -13.34
N THR A 233 -25.00 11.20 -13.32
CA THR A 233 -26.18 10.39 -13.01
C THR A 233 -27.12 10.35 -14.20
N THR A 234 -27.86 9.25 -14.32
CA THR A 234 -28.90 9.06 -15.35
C THR A 234 -30.10 8.33 -14.75
N THR A 235 -31.28 8.51 -15.34
CA THR A 235 -32.49 7.81 -14.90
C THR A 235 -32.43 6.34 -15.33
N ILE A 236 -32.81 5.43 -14.44
CA ILE A 236 -32.93 4.00 -14.72
C ILE A 236 -34.31 3.49 -14.31
N PRO A 237 -34.84 2.43 -14.93
CA PRO A 237 -36.18 1.92 -14.64
C PRO A 237 -36.21 1.10 -13.35
N ALA A 238 -37.35 1.07 -12.66
CA ALA A 238 -37.57 0.20 -11.50
C ALA A 238 -37.79 -1.29 -11.86
N THR A 239 -37.76 -1.63 -13.15
CA THR A 239 -37.99 -2.99 -13.64
C THR A 239 -37.30 -3.19 -14.99
N GLN A 240 -36.61 -4.31 -15.12
CA GLN A 240 -35.98 -4.79 -16.35
C GLN A 240 -36.17 -6.30 -16.48
N THR A 241 -36.15 -6.82 -17.71
CA THR A 241 -36.31 -8.25 -17.98
C THR A 241 -35.20 -8.71 -18.91
N ASN A 242 -34.48 -9.75 -18.50
CA ASN A 242 -33.57 -10.50 -19.35
C ASN A 242 -34.04 -11.98 -19.40
N PRO A 243 -33.37 -12.86 -20.17
CA PRO A 243 -33.71 -14.29 -20.23
C PRO A 243 -33.63 -15.06 -18.90
N ARG A 244 -33.03 -14.49 -17.84
CA ARG A 244 -32.93 -15.08 -16.50
C ARG A 244 -34.02 -14.61 -15.54
N GLY A 245 -34.77 -13.58 -15.90
CA GLY A 245 -35.94 -13.14 -15.14
C GLY A 245 -36.23 -11.65 -15.24
N THR A 246 -37.26 -11.23 -14.51
CA THR A 246 -37.57 -9.82 -14.29
C THR A 246 -37.02 -9.40 -12.93
N PHE A 247 -36.31 -8.29 -12.91
CA PHE A 247 -35.64 -7.76 -11.71
C PHE A 247 -35.74 -6.24 -11.66
N ASN A 248 -35.42 -5.67 -10.50
CA ASN A 248 -35.27 -4.24 -10.33
C ASN A 248 -33.77 -3.89 -10.41
N PRO A 249 -33.29 -3.23 -11.48
CA PRO A 249 -31.90 -2.79 -11.56
C PRO A 249 -31.60 -1.62 -10.61
N ASP A 250 -32.61 -0.87 -10.17
CA ASP A 250 -32.52 0.22 -9.20
C ASP A 250 -32.79 -0.29 -7.78
N THR A 251 -31.83 -1.00 -7.20
CA THR A 251 -32.07 -1.76 -5.96
C THR A 251 -32.33 -0.87 -4.74
N ASN A 252 -31.96 0.41 -4.80
CA ASN A 252 -32.27 1.40 -3.77
C ASN A 252 -33.56 2.21 -4.03
N ALA A 253 -34.21 2.00 -5.18
CA ALA A 253 -35.46 2.61 -5.61
C ALA A 253 -35.45 4.16 -5.66
N ASN A 254 -34.31 4.76 -6.00
CA ASN A 254 -34.18 6.22 -6.12
C ASN A 254 -34.45 6.75 -7.54
N GLY A 255 -34.54 5.87 -8.54
CA GLY A 255 -34.79 6.14 -9.95
C GLY A 255 -33.54 6.49 -10.78
N TYR A 256 -32.34 6.34 -10.22
CA TYR A 256 -31.08 6.81 -10.81
C TYR A 256 -29.94 5.81 -10.69
N GLY A 257 -29.15 5.74 -11.76
CA GLY A 257 -27.83 5.14 -11.78
C GLY A 257 -26.74 6.20 -11.90
N ALA A 258 -25.50 5.83 -11.58
CA ALA A 258 -24.32 6.68 -11.70
C ALA A 258 -23.29 6.03 -12.64
N TYR A 259 -22.66 6.83 -13.49
CA TYR A 259 -21.77 6.34 -14.53
C TYR A 259 -20.57 7.27 -14.73
N VAL A 260 -19.50 6.74 -15.31
CA VAL A 260 -18.32 7.53 -15.72
C VAL A 260 -18.72 8.37 -16.93
N ASN A 261 -18.62 9.70 -16.81
CA ASN A 261 -19.05 10.64 -17.85
C ASN A 261 -18.00 10.76 -18.98
N ASP A 262 -17.78 9.66 -19.69
CA ASP A 262 -16.85 9.50 -20.82
C ASP A 262 -17.35 8.41 -21.80
N SER A 263 -16.74 8.26 -22.98
CA SER A 263 -17.22 7.42 -24.09
C SER A 263 -17.07 5.90 -23.90
N TYR A 264 -16.51 5.47 -22.77
CA TYR A 264 -16.23 4.07 -22.44
C TYR A 264 -16.67 3.77 -21.00
N GLU A 265 -17.90 4.15 -20.66
CA GLU A 265 -18.33 4.30 -19.27
C GLU A 265 -18.21 3.01 -18.45
N LEU A 266 -18.61 1.87 -19.03
CA LEU A 266 -18.60 0.55 -18.38
C LEU A 266 -17.22 -0.13 -18.42
N TYR A 267 -16.34 0.27 -19.34
CA TYR A 267 -14.95 -0.19 -19.38
C TYR A 267 -14.12 0.47 -18.27
N GLN A 268 -14.53 1.64 -17.80
CA GLN A 268 -13.83 2.42 -16.79
C GLN A 268 -14.47 2.32 -15.40
N GLY A 269 -15.79 2.12 -15.31
CA GLY A 269 -16.55 2.19 -14.05
C GLY A 269 -16.05 1.25 -12.95
N GLY A 270 -15.51 0.08 -13.32
CA GLY A 270 -14.89 -0.87 -12.39
C GLY A 270 -13.83 -0.24 -11.50
N PHE A 271 -12.90 0.52 -12.09
CA PHE A 271 -11.84 1.20 -11.34
C PHE A 271 -12.39 2.20 -10.33
N PHE A 272 -13.46 2.91 -10.70
CA PHE A 272 -14.11 3.89 -9.84
C PHE A 272 -14.76 3.21 -8.64
N ILE A 273 -15.51 2.14 -8.87
CA ILE A 273 -16.12 1.36 -7.78
C ILE A 273 -15.03 0.83 -6.86
N ASP A 274 -14.02 0.17 -7.42
CA ASP A 274 -12.92 -0.46 -6.68
C ASP A 274 -12.17 0.57 -5.80
N ALA A 275 -11.84 1.74 -6.34
CA ALA A 275 -11.18 2.80 -5.58
C ALA A 275 -12.09 3.42 -4.50
N ILE A 276 -13.39 3.61 -4.77
CA ILE A 276 -14.31 4.18 -3.76
C ILE A 276 -14.57 3.18 -2.63
N VAL A 277 -14.66 1.88 -2.92
CA VAL A 277 -14.76 0.83 -1.90
C VAL A 277 -13.47 0.77 -1.08
N ALA A 278 -12.30 0.75 -1.73
CA ALA A 278 -10.99 0.71 -1.08
C ALA A 278 -10.71 1.93 -0.18
N ALA A 279 -11.47 3.03 -0.32
CA ALA A 279 -11.37 4.17 0.58
C ALA A 279 -11.70 3.81 2.03
N GLY A 280 -12.50 2.75 2.27
CA GLY A 280 -12.85 2.29 3.62
C GLY A 280 -13.75 3.27 4.39
N THR A 281 -14.29 4.29 3.72
CA THR A 281 -15.08 5.37 4.33
C THR A 281 -16.48 5.47 3.72
N PRO A 282 -17.31 4.39 3.74
CA PRO A 282 -18.59 4.33 3.03
C PRO A 282 -19.60 5.43 3.41
N ASN A 283 -19.49 5.97 4.63
CA ASN A 283 -20.35 7.04 5.16
C ASN A 283 -19.79 8.46 4.91
N ALA A 284 -18.58 8.59 4.35
CA ALA A 284 -18.03 9.89 3.98
C ALA A 284 -18.88 10.55 2.89
N ILE A 285 -18.98 11.88 2.95
CA ILE A 285 -19.81 12.67 2.05
C ILE A 285 -18.96 13.26 0.93
N THR A 286 -19.40 13.08 -0.31
CA THR A 286 -18.76 13.67 -1.49
C THR A 286 -18.82 15.20 -1.42
N THR A 287 -17.66 15.84 -1.62
CA THR A 287 -17.53 17.32 -1.63
C THR A 287 -17.51 17.91 -3.03
N THR A 288 -17.37 17.06 -4.05
CA THR A 288 -17.28 17.42 -5.47
C THR A 288 -18.18 16.53 -6.32
N GLY A 289 -18.24 16.79 -7.64
CA GLY A 289 -19.17 16.14 -8.55
C GLY A 289 -20.38 17.01 -8.92
N THR A 290 -21.25 16.46 -9.76
CA THR A 290 -22.50 17.12 -10.21
C THR A 290 -23.39 17.47 -9.01
N THR A 291 -23.98 18.65 -9.02
CA THR A 291 -24.85 19.12 -7.93
C THR A 291 -26.25 18.52 -8.09
N PRO A 292 -26.93 18.14 -6.99
CA PRO A 292 -28.32 17.70 -7.05
C PRO A 292 -29.22 18.74 -7.74
N SER A 293 -30.20 18.27 -8.51
CA SER A 293 -31.16 19.15 -9.20
C SER A 293 -32.50 18.47 -9.37
N GLY A 294 -33.57 19.07 -8.80
CA GLY A 294 -34.89 18.45 -8.77
C GLY A 294 -34.86 17.12 -8.03
N SER A 295 -35.31 16.04 -8.69
CA SER A 295 -35.21 14.67 -8.16
C SER A 295 -33.88 14.00 -8.45
N ASN A 296 -33.03 14.56 -9.30
CA ASN A 296 -31.71 13.98 -9.58
C ASN A 296 -30.79 14.18 -8.37
N PRO A 297 -30.29 13.08 -7.76
CA PRO A 297 -29.46 13.17 -6.56
C PRO A 297 -28.07 13.76 -6.83
N GLY A 298 -27.64 13.87 -8.09
CA GLY A 298 -26.28 14.28 -8.45
C GLY A 298 -25.22 13.33 -7.88
N ILE A 299 -23.99 13.84 -7.76
CA ILE A 299 -22.90 13.14 -7.08
C ILE A 299 -22.51 13.83 -5.78
N ARG A 300 -22.51 15.17 -5.74
CA ARG A 300 -22.09 15.97 -4.59
C ARG A 300 -23.10 15.90 -3.44
N GLY A 301 -22.61 15.77 -2.20
CA GLY A 301 -23.44 15.73 -0.99
C GLY A 301 -24.01 14.34 -0.67
N ARG A 302 -23.53 13.30 -1.35
CA ARG A 302 -23.95 11.91 -1.18
C ARG A 302 -22.92 11.11 -0.38
N THR A 303 -23.35 10.05 0.30
CA THR A 303 -22.39 9.11 0.89
C THR A 303 -21.66 8.34 -0.21
N TYR A 304 -20.41 7.95 0.03
CA TYR A 304 -19.66 7.12 -0.91
C TYR A 304 -20.41 5.82 -1.22
N ARG A 305 -20.97 5.16 -0.20
CA ARG A 305 -21.82 3.97 -0.38
C ARG A 305 -23.00 4.23 -1.31
N SER A 306 -23.68 5.36 -1.17
CA SER A 306 -24.82 5.67 -2.04
C SER A 306 -24.41 5.95 -3.49
N VAL A 307 -23.21 6.50 -3.71
CA VAL A 307 -22.68 6.70 -5.07
C VAL A 307 -22.33 5.34 -5.69
N VAL A 308 -21.64 4.47 -4.95
CA VAL A 308 -21.33 3.11 -5.41
C VAL A 308 -22.60 2.31 -5.66
N GLN A 309 -23.61 2.44 -4.82
CA GLN A 309 -24.93 1.81 -5.01
C GLN A 309 -25.52 2.16 -6.39
N ASP A 310 -25.62 3.45 -6.73
CA ASP A 310 -26.13 3.86 -8.05
C ASP A 310 -25.20 3.42 -9.20
N MET A 311 -23.89 3.27 -8.95
CA MET A 311 -22.98 2.73 -9.95
C MET A 311 -23.25 1.24 -10.20
N VAL A 312 -23.48 0.45 -9.15
CA VAL A 312 -23.90 -0.96 -9.25
C VAL A 312 -25.25 -1.07 -9.96
N ASP A 313 -26.21 -0.21 -9.59
CA ASP A 313 -27.53 -0.17 -10.23
C ASP A 313 -27.40 0.14 -11.74
N TYR A 314 -26.48 1.04 -12.12
CA TYR A 314 -26.18 1.32 -13.53
C TYR A 314 -25.53 0.12 -14.25
N TYR A 315 -24.62 -0.61 -13.61
CA TYR A 315 -24.06 -1.84 -14.17
C TYR A 315 -25.14 -2.92 -14.37
N ALA A 316 -26.03 -3.10 -13.39
CA ALA A 316 -27.18 -4.02 -13.51
C ALA A 316 -28.11 -3.62 -14.65
N TYR A 317 -28.44 -2.33 -14.77
CA TYR A 317 -29.25 -1.78 -15.85
C TYR A 317 -28.62 -2.01 -17.24
N CYS A 318 -27.31 -1.81 -17.34
CA CYS A 318 -26.59 -1.82 -18.60
C CYS A 318 -26.02 -3.16 -19.04
N GLN A 319 -26.21 -4.24 -18.27
CA GLN A 319 -25.80 -5.58 -18.68
C GLN A 319 -26.50 -5.95 -19.99
N TYR A 320 -25.79 -6.64 -20.89
CA TYR A 320 -26.38 -7.05 -22.16
C TYR A 320 -27.46 -8.11 -21.94
N ASP A 321 -28.71 -7.77 -22.23
CA ASP A 321 -29.86 -8.67 -21.98
C ASP A 321 -29.84 -9.90 -22.89
N GLY A 322 -29.27 -9.78 -24.09
CA GLY A 322 -29.24 -10.83 -25.09
C GLY A 322 -30.64 -11.27 -25.56
N SER A 323 -30.75 -12.53 -25.96
CA SER A 323 -32.01 -13.11 -26.47
C SER A 323 -32.33 -14.43 -25.79
N SER A 324 -33.63 -14.71 -25.63
CA SER A 324 -34.10 -15.94 -25.00
C SER A 324 -33.54 -17.19 -25.71
N GLY A 325 -32.97 -18.12 -24.93
CA GLY A 325 -32.38 -19.36 -25.44
C GLY A 325 -30.94 -19.25 -25.94
N SER A 326 -30.35 -18.04 -25.93
CA SER A 326 -28.92 -17.83 -26.15
C SER A 326 -28.16 -17.87 -24.82
N LEU A 327 -26.88 -18.29 -24.85
CA LEU A 327 -25.92 -18.07 -23.75
C LEU A 327 -25.07 -16.79 -23.96
N ALA A 328 -25.21 -16.13 -25.11
CA ALA A 328 -24.52 -14.88 -25.42
C ALA A 328 -25.28 -13.68 -24.82
N LEU A 329 -25.38 -13.63 -23.49
CA LEU A 329 -25.96 -12.54 -22.68
C LEU A 329 -25.07 -12.31 -21.45
N GLY A 330 -25.38 -11.29 -20.64
CA GLY A 330 -24.85 -11.17 -19.28
C GLY A 330 -23.47 -10.54 -19.14
N GLY A 331 -22.85 -10.16 -20.25
CA GLY A 331 -21.61 -9.38 -20.24
C GLY A 331 -21.84 -7.88 -20.41
N TRP A 332 -20.73 -7.12 -20.42
CA TRP A 332 -20.71 -5.69 -20.70
C TRP A 332 -19.77 -5.35 -21.85
N ARG A 333 -19.94 -4.15 -22.40
CA ARG A 333 -19.04 -3.53 -23.38
C ARG A 333 -18.78 -2.07 -23.04
N TYR A 334 -18.29 -1.28 -23.99
CA TYR A 334 -17.98 0.13 -23.88
C TYR A 334 -19.21 1.03 -23.65
N SER A 335 -20.40 0.58 -24.06
CA SER A 335 -21.66 1.31 -23.93
C SER A 335 -22.75 0.44 -23.34
N CYS A 336 -23.76 1.09 -22.74
CA CYS A 336 -24.90 0.42 -22.13
C CYS A 336 -25.60 -0.58 -23.06
N ASN A 337 -25.91 -1.78 -22.55
CA ASN A 337 -26.66 -2.85 -23.20
C ASN A 337 -26.17 -3.19 -24.62
N SER A 338 -24.84 -3.30 -24.78
CA SER A 338 -24.17 -3.62 -26.04
C SER A 338 -23.57 -5.03 -26.00
N PHE A 339 -23.53 -5.71 -27.16
CA PHE A 339 -23.02 -7.09 -27.25
C PHE A 339 -21.59 -7.21 -26.67
N PRO A 340 -21.35 -8.06 -25.66
CA PRO A 340 -20.22 -7.95 -24.75
C PRO A 340 -18.88 -8.48 -25.28
N ASP A 341 -17.81 -8.14 -24.56
CA ASP A 341 -16.47 -8.72 -24.73
C ASP A 341 -15.73 -8.85 -23.40
N ASN A 342 -14.85 -9.85 -23.27
CA ASN A 342 -14.14 -10.13 -22.03
C ASN A 342 -13.10 -9.05 -21.66
N SER A 343 -12.75 -8.10 -22.53
CA SER A 343 -11.92 -6.97 -22.09
C SER A 343 -12.70 -6.02 -21.20
N ALA A 344 -14.00 -5.83 -21.46
CA ALA A 344 -14.87 -4.99 -20.64
C ALA A 344 -15.46 -5.74 -19.43
N VAL A 345 -15.84 -7.02 -19.59
CA VAL A 345 -16.53 -7.76 -18.52
C VAL A 345 -15.70 -7.89 -17.25
N GLN A 346 -14.37 -8.03 -17.36
CA GLN A 346 -13.52 -8.05 -16.15
C GLN A 346 -13.67 -6.81 -15.29
N TRP A 347 -13.84 -5.62 -15.89
CA TRP A 347 -13.92 -4.38 -15.12
C TRP A 347 -15.25 -4.29 -14.38
N ALA A 348 -16.32 -4.84 -14.95
CA ALA A 348 -17.57 -5.04 -14.22
C ALA A 348 -17.35 -5.94 -13.01
N ALA A 349 -16.82 -7.16 -13.18
CA ALA A 349 -16.56 -8.08 -12.07
C ALA A 349 -15.60 -7.49 -11.01
N ILE A 350 -14.56 -6.78 -11.45
CA ILE A 350 -13.57 -6.12 -10.59
C ILE A 350 -14.20 -5.09 -9.65
N GLY A 351 -15.23 -4.37 -10.10
CA GLY A 351 -15.94 -3.38 -9.30
C GLY A 351 -17.13 -3.97 -8.54
N LEU A 352 -17.92 -4.84 -9.17
CA LEU A 352 -19.12 -5.43 -8.57
C LEU A 352 -18.78 -6.32 -7.37
N LEU A 353 -17.72 -7.13 -7.47
CA LEU A 353 -17.28 -8.01 -6.38
C LEU A 353 -17.03 -7.25 -5.06
N PRO A 354 -16.17 -6.22 -4.99
CA PRO A 354 -15.98 -5.47 -3.74
C PRO A 354 -17.22 -4.68 -3.29
N ALA A 355 -18.03 -4.17 -4.22
CA ALA A 355 -19.26 -3.47 -3.84
C ALA A 355 -20.24 -4.41 -3.10
N GLU A 356 -20.36 -5.64 -3.58
CA GLU A 356 -21.17 -6.67 -2.94
C GLU A 356 -20.54 -7.15 -1.62
N ARG A 357 -19.30 -7.65 -1.67
CA ARG A 357 -18.66 -8.32 -0.54
C ARG A 357 -18.32 -7.38 0.61
N ASP A 358 -17.88 -6.15 0.33
CA ASP A 358 -17.36 -5.25 1.36
C ASP A 358 -18.38 -4.17 1.77
N LEU A 359 -19.24 -3.70 0.85
CA LEU A 359 -20.27 -2.70 1.15
C LEU A 359 -21.68 -3.28 1.34
N GLY A 360 -21.86 -4.58 1.09
CA GLY A 360 -23.16 -5.24 1.15
C GLY A 360 -24.16 -4.60 0.19
N ILE A 361 -23.71 -4.15 -0.98
CA ILE A 361 -24.59 -3.60 -2.02
C ILE A 361 -25.19 -4.78 -2.78
N PRO A 362 -26.53 -4.92 -2.81
CA PRO A 362 -27.16 -6.07 -3.43
C PRO A 362 -27.02 -6.00 -4.96
N ILE A 363 -26.66 -7.13 -5.57
CA ILE A 363 -26.73 -7.31 -7.02
C ILE A 363 -27.96 -8.17 -7.33
N PRO A 364 -28.79 -7.83 -8.33
CA PRO A 364 -29.96 -8.64 -8.65
C PRO A 364 -29.54 -10.06 -9.12
N PRO A 365 -30.11 -11.15 -8.57
CA PRO A 365 -29.71 -12.52 -8.96
C PRO A 365 -29.80 -12.83 -10.47
N PRO A 366 -30.78 -12.29 -11.24
CA PRO A 366 -30.78 -12.47 -12.69
C PRO A 366 -29.60 -11.85 -13.45
N VAL A 367 -28.88 -10.89 -12.83
CA VAL A 367 -27.66 -10.29 -13.39
C VAL A 367 -26.48 -11.25 -13.24
N GLU A 368 -26.32 -11.85 -12.07
CA GLU A 368 -25.28 -12.85 -11.78
C GLU A 368 -25.48 -14.12 -12.62
N ALA A 369 -26.71 -14.63 -12.65
CA ALA A 369 -27.05 -15.78 -13.47
C ALA A 369 -26.82 -15.54 -14.97
N ALA A 370 -26.99 -14.31 -15.45
CA ALA A 370 -26.66 -13.95 -16.82
C ALA A 370 -25.13 -13.89 -17.03
N ASN A 371 -24.36 -13.38 -16.06
CA ASN A 371 -22.89 -13.42 -16.12
C ASN A 371 -22.36 -14.86 -16.18
N GLU A 372 -22.99 -15.79 -15.47
CA GLU A 372 -22.67 -17.22 -15.58
C GLU A 372 -22.91 -17.79 -17.00
N ASP A 373 -23.93 -17.30 -17.71
CA ASP A 373 -24.12 -17.65 -19.12
C ASP A 373 -23.01 -17.09 -19.99
N TRP A 374 -22.63 -15.84 -19.77
CA TRP A 374 -21.51 -15.21 -20.49
C TRP A 374 -20.23 -16.02 -20.33
N THR A 375 -19.90 -16.42 -19.09
CA THR A 375 -18.70 -17.22 -18.83
C THR A 375 -18.80 -18.60 -19.48
N THR A 376 -20.00 -19.19 -19.57
CA THR A 376 -20.22 -20.45 -20.30
C THR A 376 -20.04 -20.26 -21.81
N TYR A 377 -20.57 -19.17 -22.35
CA TYR A 377 -20.55 -18.88 -23.78
C TYR A 377 -19.16 -18.51 -24.29
N SER A 378 -18.40 -17.73 -23.51
CA SER A 378 -17.11 -17.20 -23.92
C SER A 378 -15.92 -18.08 -23.53
N GLN A 379 -16.13 -19.15 -22.76
CA GLN A 379 -15.08 -20.13 -22.43
C GLN A 379 -15.03 -21.27 -23.45
N ASN A 380 -13.82 -21.62 -23.88
CA ASN A 380 -13.58 -22.87 -24.58
C ASN A 380 -13.67 -24.05 -23.60
N ALA A 381 -14.72 -24.86 -23.75
CA ALA A 381 -15.00 -25.98 -22.86
C ALA A 381 -13.91 -27.08 -22.85
N THR A 382 -12.99 -27.12 -23.82
CA THR A 382 -11.90 -28.10 -23.83
C THR A 382 -10.67 -27.53 -23.11
N THR A 383 -10.24 -26.35 -23.50
CA THR A 383 -8.97 -25.78 -23.02
C THR A 383 -9.11 -25.02 -21.71
N GLY A 384 -10.29 -24.49 -21.40
CA GLY A 384 -10.52 -23.58 -20.26
C GLY A 384 -10.15 -22.13 -20.56
N VAL A 385 -9.62 -21.84 -21.74
CA VAL A 385 -9.30 -20.48 -22.18
C VAL A 385 -10.60 -19.72 -22.45
N PHE A 386 -10.67 -18.48 -22.01
CA PHE A 386 -11.73 -17.57 -22.43
C PHE A 386 -11.31 -16.81 -23.69
N GLY A 387 -12.24 -16.58 -24.61
CA GLY A 387 -12.02 -15.76 -25.79
C GLY A 387 -12.50 -14.32 -25.62
N TYR A 388 -12.51 -13.55 -26.71
CA TYR A 388 -12.81 -12.12 -26.68
C TYR A 388 -14.32 -11.83 -26.68
N THR A 389 -15.01 -12.13 -27.79
CA THR A 389 -16.47 -11.97 -27.98
C THR A 389 -17.22 -13.32 -28.05
N ASP A 390 -16.47 -14.41 -28.01
CA ASP A 390 -16.87 -15.81 -28.16
C ASP A 390 -15.71 -16.68 -27.60
N PRO A 391 -15.73 -18.03 -27.68
CA PRO A 391 -14.64 -18.89 -27.20
C PRO A 391 -13.27 -18.71 -27.87
N SER A 392 -13.12 -17.84 -28.86
CA SER A 392 -11.89 -17.62 -29.61
C SER A 392 -10.97 -16.56 -28.97
N PRO A 393 -9.71 -16.91 -28.63
CA PRO A 393 -8.74 -15.98 -28.06
C PRO A 393 -8.01 -15.20 -29.16
N VAL A 394 -8.73 -14.53 -30.07
CA VAL A 394 -8.16 -13.86 -31.26
C VAL A 394 -7.09 -12.80 -30.95
N TRP A 395 -7.10 -12.21 -29.75
CA TRP A 395 -6.11 -11.25 -29.26
C TRP A 395 -5.16 -11.84 -28.21
N GLY A 396 -5.08 -13.16 -28.16
CA GLY A 396 -4.35 -13.90 -27.14
C GLY A 396 -5.21 -14.23 -25.90
N PRO A 397 -4.89 -15.32 -25.19
CA PRO A 397 -5.68 -15.83 -24.08
C PRO A 397 -5.38 -15.16 -22.73
N LEU A 398 -4.29 -14.39 -22.65
CA LEU A 398 -3.72 -13.92 -21.38
C LEU A 398 -4.41 -12.68 -20.80
N GLY A 399 -5.21 -11.95 -21.59
CA GLY A 399 -6.11 -10.92 -21.07
C GLY A 399 -7.50 -11.48 -20.77
N THR A 400 -8.00 -12.36 -21.62
CA THR A 400 -9.38 -12.86 -21.55
C THR A 400 -9.55 -13.99 -20.54
N THR A 401 -8.56 -14.88 -20.37
CA THR A 401 -8.66 -15.98 -19.40
C THR A 401 -8.68 -15.46 -17.96
N PRO A 402 -7.77 -14.55 -17.55
CA PRO A 402 -7.90 -13.90 -16.24
C PRO A 402 -9.18 -13.09 -16.05
N SER A 403 -9.69 -12.46 -17.11
CA SER A 403 -11.00 -11.82 -17.11
C SER A 403 -12.13 -12.80 -16.78
N GLY A 404 -12.15 -13.98 -17.41
CA GLY A 404 -13.10 -15.03 -17.05
C GLY A 404 -12.92 -15.53 -15.61
N MET A 405 -11.68 -15.70 -15.15
CA MET A 405 -11.40 -16.17 -13.79
C MET A 405 -11.90 -15.21 -12.71
N VAL A 406 -11.76 -13.89 -12.88
CA VAL A 406 -12.30 -12.93 -11.89
C VAL A 406 -13.83 -12.89 -11.90
N GLN A 407 -14.47 -13.14 -13.05
CA GLN A 407 -15.93 -13.31 -13.12
C GLN A 407 -16.39 -14.58 -12.41
N LEU A 408 -15.67 -15.69 -12.59
CA LEU A 408 -15.96 -16.95 -11.89
C LEU A 408 -15.80 -16.77 -10.37
N ALA A 409 -14.72 -16.11 -9.92
CA ALA A 409 -14.52 -15.80 -8.50
C ALA A 409 -15.62 -14.90 -7.93
N TRP A 410 -16.12 -13.94 -8.72
CA TRP A 410 -17.24 -13.10 -8.29
C TRP A 410 -18.50 -13.92 -8.04
N THR A 411 -18.88 -14.81 -8.96
CA THR A 411 -20.10 -15.65 -8.84
C THR A 411 -19.86 -16.99 -8.12
N GLY A 412 -18.89 -17.06 -7.20
CA GLY A 412 -18.67 -18.25 -6.37
C GLY A 412 -18.25 -19.53 -7.11
N ILE A 413 -17.74 -19.43 -8.34
CA ILE A 413 -17.26 -20.56 -9.14
C ILE A 413 -15.74 -20.72 -8.96
N GLY A 414 -15.35 -21.64 -8.09
CA GLY A 414 -13.96 -21.93 -7.76
C GLY A 414 -13.52 -23.37 -8.03
N ARG A 415 -12.52 -23.82 -7.25
CA ARG A 415 -11.85 -25.12 -7.43
C ARG A 415 -12.84 -26.27 -7.27
N GLY A 416 -12.68 -27.30 -8.08
CA GLY A 416 -13.63 -28.42 -8.16
C GLY A 416 -14.76 -28.18 -9.17
N ASN A 417 -14.93 -26.94 -9.66
CA ASN A 417 -15.73 -26.67 -10.83
C ASN A 417 -14.87 -26.78 -12.11
N PRO A 418 -15.30 -27.56 -13.13
CA PRO A 418 -14.56 -27.71 -14.38
C PRO A 418 -14.27 -26.39 -15.12
N LYS A 419 -15.07 -25.33 -14.94
CA LYS A 419 -14.77 -24.01 -15.53
C LYS A 419 -13.48 -23.45 -14.95
N TRP A 420 -13.37 -23.41 -13.63
CA TRP A 420 -12.19 -22.92 -12.91
C TRP A 420 -10.98 -23.82 -13.16
N ASP A 421 -11.11 -25.12 -12.92
CA ASP A 421 -9.98 -26.06 -12.95
C ASP A 421 -9.28 -26.08 -14.30
N ARG A 422 -10.04 -25.92 -15.41
CA ARG A 422 -9.46 -25.82 -16.76
C ARG A 422 -8.73 -24.51 -16.99
N SER A 423 -9.24 -23.38 -16.50
CA SER A 423 -8.57 -22.08 -16.59
C SER A 423 -7.32 -22.02 -15.71
N GLU A 424 -7.39 -22.54 -14.48
CA GLU A 424 -6.25 -22.64 -13.56
C GLU A 424 -5.12 -23.47 -14.19
N ARG A 425 -5.44 -24.66 -14.73
CA ARG A 425 -4.49 -25.47 -15.47
C ARG A 425 -3.84 -24.69 -16.61
N PHE A 426 -4.63 -24.01 -17.44
CA PHE A 426 -4.08 -23.21 -18.55
C PHE A 426 -3.10 -22.16 -18.03
N MET A 427 -3.50 -21.37 -17.02
CA MET A 427 -2.65 -20.34 -16.44
C MET A 427 -1.37 -20.93 -15.87
N ARG A 428 -1.46 -22.07 -15.19
CA ARG A 428 -0.29 -22.76 -14.66
C ARG A 428 0.66 -23.22 -15.76
N ASP A 429 0.14 -23.83 -16.83
CA ASP A 429 0.94 -24.41 -17.91
C ASP A 429 1.73 -23.36 -18.70
N VAL A 430 1.23 -22.11 -18.75
CA VAL A 430 1.91 -20.99 -19.41
C VAL A 430 2.67 -20.08 -18.44
N PHE A 431 2.55 -20.29 -17.12
CA PHE A 431 3.04 -19.36 -16.10
C PHE A 431 4.54 -19.12 -16.17
N GLY A 432 5.32 -20.15 -16.50
CA GLY A 432 6.79 -20.07 -16.63
C GLY A 432 7.28 -19.84 -18.06
N ASN A 433 6.42 -19.34 -18.96
CA ASN A 433 6.84 -18.99 -20.31
C ASN A 433 7.63 -17.67 -20.26
N PRO A 434 8.89 -17.61 -20.74
CA PRO A 434 9.67 -16.38 -20.72
C PRO A 434 9.35 -15.42 -21.89
N ALA A 435 8.43 -15.78 -22.80
CA ALA A 435 8.25 -15.10 -24.08
C ALA A 435 7.14 -14.02 -24.08
N GLY A 436 7.48 -12.80 -23.67
CA GLY A 436 6.76 -11.54 -23.96
C GLY A 436 5.29 -11.45 -23.51
N ALA A 437 4.70 -10.26 -23.53
CA ALA A 437 3.29 -10.03 -23.13
C ALA A 437 2.25 -10.88 -23.90
N THR A 438 2.59 -11.45 -25.06
CA THR A 438 1.67 -12.30 -25.83
C THR A 438 1.59 -13.74 -25.32
N SER A 439 2.57 -14.18 -24.53
CA SER A 439 2.72 -15.60 -24.15
C SER A 439 3.15 -15.83 -22.70
N ASN A 440 3.70 -14.81 -22.03
CA ASN A 440 4.02 -14.79 -20.62
C ASN A 440 2.93 -14.02 -19.84
N PRO A 441 2.14 -14.68 -18.98
CA PRO A 441 1.12 -13.99 -18.18
C PRO A 441 1.74 -12.93 -17.25
N LYS A 442 2.98 -13.13 -16.80
CA LYS A 442 3.67 -12.20 -15.91
C LYS A 442 4.21 -10.96 -16.63
N ASP A 443 4.28 -10.96 -17.95
CA ASP A 443 4.68 -9.82 -18.79
C ASP A 443 3.46 -9.10 -19.41
N TYR A 444 2.24 -9.45 -18.99
CA TYR A 444 1.01 -8.80 -19.45
C TYR A 444 0.14 -8.33 -18.28
N TYR A 445 0.47 -7.16 -17.73
CA TYR A 445 -0.07 -6.68 -16.46
C TYR A 445 -1.58 -6.42 -16.48
N TYR A 446 -2.14 -6.08 -17.64
CA TYR A 446 -3.58 -5.95 -17.83
C TYR A 446 -4.34 -7.23 -17.47
N GLY A 447 -3.84 -8.39 -17.93
CA GLY A 447 -4.41 -9.69 -17.59
C GLY A 447 -3.94 -10.15 -16.21
N LEU A 448 -2.70 -9.87 -15.85
CA LEU A 448 -2.13 -10.25 -14.55
C LEU A 448 -2.90 -9.63 -13.38
N PHE A 449 -3.37 -8.39 -13.51
CA PHE A 449 -4.18 -7.74 -12.50
C PHE A 449 -5.47 -8.51 -12.19
N SER A 450 -6.21 -8.91 -13.23
CA SER A 450 -7.41 -9.76 -13.10
C SER A 450 -7.08 -11.16 -12.58
N PHE A 451 -5.91 -11.70 -12.94
CA PHE A 451 -5.44 -12.97 -12.40
C PHE A 451 -5.17 -12.86 -10.90
N THR A 452 -4.48 -11.82 -10.45
CA THR A 452 -4.20 -11.57 -9.03
C THR A 452 -5.49 -11.33 -8.25
N LYS A 453 -6.46 -10.58 -8.80
CA LYS A 453 -7.84 -10.49 -8.27
C LYS A 453 -8.44 -11.89 -8.07
N ALA A 454 -8.46 -12.70 -9.12
CA ALA A 454 -9.05 -14.04 -9.07
C ALA A 454 -8.35 -14.96 -8.07
N MET A 455 -7.02 -14.90 -7.94
CA MET A 455 -6.29 -15.71 -6.97
C MET A 455 -6.56 -15.28 -5.52
N LEU A 456 -6.65 -13.98 -5.26
CA LEU A 456 -6.86 -13.45 -3.91
C LEU A 456 -8.33 -13.53 -3.46
N LEU A 457 -9.26 -13.50 -4.40
CA LEU A 457 -10.70 -13.44 -4.15
C LEU A 457 -11.44 -14.70 -4.58
N HIS A 458 -10.67 -15.75 -4.89
CA HIS A 458 -11.18 -17.08 -5.17
C HIS A 458 -12.20 -17.48 -4.12
N ASP A 459 -13.28 -18.11 -4.55
CA ASP A 459 -14.37 -18.57 -3.72
C ASP A 459 -14.97 -19.78 -4.44
N SER A 460 -14.93 -20.94 -3.79
CA SER A 460 -15.39 -22.19 -4.40
C SER A 460 -16.82 -22.59 -4.04
N ASN A 461 -17.49 -21.83 -3.17
CA ASN A 461 -18.72 -22.27 -2.55
C ASN A 461 -19.83 -21.19 -2.52
N ASP A 462 -19.56 -19.98 -3.01
CA ASP A 462 -20.51 -18.86 -3.12
C ASP A 462 -20.99 -18.32 -1.75
N ASP A 463 -20.16 -18.44 -0.71
CA ASP A 463 -20.42 -17.84 0.61
C ASP A 463 -19.90 -16.40 0.72
N HIS A 464 -19.31 -15.88 -0.38
CA HIS A 464 -18.68 -14.57 -0.47
C HIS A 464 -17.46 -14.38 0.45
N ILE A 465 -16.92 -15.48 1.00
CA ILE A 465 -15.68 -15.51 1.77
C ILE A 465 -14.55 -15.90 0.83
N ALA A 466 -13.51 -15.08 0.80
CA ALA A 466 -12.34 -15.38 -0.03
C ALA A 466 -11.58 -16.61 0.53
N GLU A 467 -11.21 -17.50 -0.38
CA GLU A 467 -10.37 -18.69 -0.22
C GLU A 467 -9.07 -18.52 -1.05
N PRO A 468 -8.15 -17.61 -0.68
CA PRO A 468 -7.03 -17.26 -1.54
C PRO A 468 -6.21 -18.47 -1.99
N ILE A 469 -5.95 -18.55 -3.29
CA ILE A 469 -5.06 -19.55 -3.86
C ILE A 469 -3.63 -19.17 -3.50
N THR A 470 -2.83 -20.11 -3.00
CA THR A 470 -1.38 -19.93 -2.81
C THR A 470 -0.60 -20.69 -3.87
N LEU A 471 -0.88 -21.98 -4.04
CA LEU A 471 -0.24 -22.82 -5.04
C LEU A 471 -1.10 -22.89 -6.30
N LEU A 472 -0.64 -22.28 -7.39
CA LEU A 472 -1.23 -22.44 -8.71
C LEU A 472 -0.92 -23.86 -9.22
N GLN A 473 -1.96 -24.59 -9.63
CA GLN A 473 -1.84 -26.02 -9.94
C GLN A 473 -2.22 -26.36 -11.39
N SER A 474 -1.77 -27.53 -11.84
CA SER A 474 -2.09 -28.06 -13.16
C SER A 474 -2.38 -29.55 -13.07
N THR A 475 -3.31 -30.02 -13.91
CA THR A 475 -3.53 -31.45 -14.14
C THR A 475 -2.66 -32.00 -15.29
N THR A 476 -1.83 -31.17 -15.92
CA THR A 476 -0.93 -31.57 -17.01
C THR A 476 0.24 -32.37 -16.43
N ALA A 477 0.47 -33.57 -16.96
CA ALA A 477 1.50 -34.47 -16.46
C ALA A 477 2.89 -33.82 -16.50
N GLY A 478 3.58 -33.81 -15.35
CA GLY A 478 4.91 -33.23 -15.21
C GLY A 478 4.95 -31.72 -14.96
N VAL A 479 3.80 -31.05 -14.80
CA VAL A 479 3.72 -29.65 -14.36
C VAL A 479 3.43 -29.60 -12.87
N ASN A 480 4.40 -29.14 -12.07
CA ASN A 480 4.30 -29.10 -10.61
C ASN A 480 3.52 -27.86 -10.15
N PRO A 481 2.77 -27.91 -9.04
CA PRO A 481 2.25 -26.69 -8.43
C PRO A 481 3.36 -25.68 -8.12
N ILE A 482 3.05 -24.39 -8.20
CA ILE A 482 3.99 -23.31 -7.89
C ILE A 482 3.31 -22.24 -7.04
N ASP A 483 4.03 -21.65 -6.09
CA ASP A 483 3.58 -20.42 -5.46
C ASP A 483 3.51 -19.32 -6.52
N TRP A 484 2.31 -18.93 -6.94
CA TRP A 484 2.16 -17.97 -8.04
C TRP A 484 2.69 -16.59 -7.66
N TYR A 485 2.78 -16.28 -6.37
CA TYR A 485 3.17 -14.96 -5.88
C TYR A 485 4.67 -14.92 -5.54
N ALA A 486 5.11 -15.78 -4.62
CA ALA A 486 6.42 -15.69 -3.99
C ALA A 486 7.48 -16.65 -4.55
N ALA A 487 7.16 -17.50 -5.54
CA ALA A 487 8.17 -18.40 -6.09
C ALA A 487 9.41 -17.64 -6.59
N GLU A 488 10.58 -18.19 -6.28
CA GLU A 488 11.87 -17.68 -6.77
C GLU A 488 12.54 -18.78 -7.60
N ARG A 489 12.84 -18.49 -8.85
CA ARG A 489 13.50 -19.44 -9.73
C ARG A 489 14.91 -19.73 -9.23
N ASN A 490 15.36 -20.97 -9.42
CA ASN A 490 16.77 -21.30 -9.23
C ASN A 490 17.58 -20.70 -10.39
N PRO A 491 18.51 -19.76 -10.12
CA PRO A 491 19.29 -19.10 -11.17
C PRO A 491 20.28 -20.02 -11.89
N LEU A 492 20.57 -21.19 -11.32
CA LEU A 492 21.42 -22.22 -11.95
C LEU A 492 20.64 -23.09 -12.95
N GLN A 493 19.32 -22.93 -13.03
CA GLN A 493 18.45 -23.68 -13.92
C GLN A 493 17.79 -22.72 -14.92
N ALA A 494 17.60 -23.18 -16.16
CA ALA A 494 16.90 -22.40 -17.16
C ALA A 494 15.44 -22.14 -16.73
N GLU A 495 14.90 -21.00 -17.13
CA GLU A 495 13.49 -20.71 -16.91
C GLU A 495 12.62 -21.73 -17.67
N SER A 496 11.65 -22.28 -16.97
CA SER A 496 10.72 -23.27 -17.49
C SER A 496 9.40 -23.17 -16.75
N VAL A 497 8.40 -23.92 -17.22
CA VAL A 497 7.11 -24.03 -16.53
C VAL A 497 7.28 -24.41 -15.05
N ASN A 498 8.27 -25.22 -14.66
CA ASN A 498 8.48 -25.67 -13.28
C ASN A 498 9.56 -24.91 -12.51
N ASN A 499 10.30 -24.02 -13.16
CA ASN A 499 11.35 -23.20 -12.55
C ASN A 499 11.21 -21.78 -13.08
N THR A 500 10.40 -20.97 -12.41
CA THR A 500 10.08 -19.60 -12.82
C THR A 500 9.81 -18.75 -11.58
N ASP A 501 9.95 -17.44 -11.74
CA ASP A 501 9.60 -16.48 -10.71
C ASP A 501 8.06 -16.35 -10.59
N GLY A 502 7.59 -16.14 -9.37
CA GLY A 502 6.23 -15.70 -9.08
C GLY A 502 6.02 -14.23 -9.46
N VAL A 503 4.79 -13.75 -9.26
CA VAL A 503 4.40 -12.36 -9.53
C VAL A 503 5.29 -11.37 -8.76
N ALA A 504 5.49 -11.56 -7.46
CA ALA A 504 6.22 -10.60 -6.63
C ALA A 504 7.67 -10.41 -7.10
N ARG A 505 8.38 -11.53 -7.31
CA ARG A 505 9.77 -11.50 -7.79
C ARG A 505 9.84 -10.91 -9.20
N THR A 506 8.89 -11.21 -10.08
CA THR A 506 8.82 -10.62 -11.42
C THR A 506 8.66 -9.10 -11.34
N LEU A 507 7.67 -8.60 -10.59
CA LEU A 507 7.43 -7.17 -10.43
C LEU A 507 8.60 -6.44 -9.78
N VAL A 508 9.25 -7.02 -8.76
CA VAL A 508 10.46 -6.46 -8.14
C VAL A 508 11.59 -6.31 -9.18
N ASN A 509 11.77 -7.31 -10.04
CA ASN A 509 12.80 -7.28 -11.08
C ASN A 509 12.49 -6.27 -12.21
N ASP A 510 11.21 -6.08 -12.52
CA ASP A 510 10.72 -5.21 -13.58
C ASP A 510 10.75 -3.72 -13.21
N GLN A 511 10.81 -3.38 -11.91
CA GLN A 511 10.73 -1.99 -11.47
C GLN A 511 11.90 -1.15 -12.01
N ASN A 512 11.57 -0.03 -12.67
CA ASN A 512 12.58 0.92 -13.11
C ASN A 512 13.26 1.61 -11.91
N ALA A 513 14.51 2.07 -12.10
CA ALA A 513 15.27 2.81 -11.07
C ALA A 513 14.58 4.07 -10.52
N VAL A 514 13.58 4.63 -11.20
CA VAL A 514 12.79 5.80 -10.74
C VAL A 514 11.49 5.40 -10.02
N GLY A 515 11.22 4.10 -9.88
CA GLY A 515 10.12 3.54 -9.10
C GLY A 515 8.88 3.10 -9.88
N TYR A 516 8.85 3.28 -11.21
CA TYR A 516 7.68 2.96 -12.03
C TYR A 516 7.82 1.63 -12.78
N TRP A 517 6.67 1.11 -13.24
CA TRP A 517 6.57 -0.02 -14.18
C TRP A 517 6.02 0.45 -15.52
N ARG A 518 6.53 -0.14 -16.61
CA ARG A 518 6.13 0.17 -17.98
C ARG A 518 6.56 -0.95 -18.93
N ALA A 519 5.80 -1.13 -20.00
CA ALA A 519 6.13 -1.94 -21.17
C ALA A 519 5.86 -3.44 -21.00
N HIS A 520 5.00 -3.79 -20.04
CA HIS A 520 4.49 -5.14 -19.79
C HIS A 520 3.03 -5.23 -20.27
N ASN A 521 2.83 -4.83 -21.53
CA ASN A 521 1.52 -4.62 -22.14
C ASN A 521 1.43 -5.24 -23.53
N TYR A 522 0.21 -5.66 -23.90
CA TYR A 522 -0.11 -6.04 -25.27
C TYR A 522 -0.30 -4.80 -26.16
N ASP A 523 -0.94 -3.76 -25.62
CA ASP A 523 -1.21 -2.49 -26.30
C ASP A 523 -0.66 -1.31 -25.49
N SER A 524 -0.03 -0.35 -26.18
CA SER A 524 0.62 0.80 -25.53
C SER A 524 -0.33 1.70 -24.74
N SER A 525 -1.65 1.64 -24.96
CA SER A 525 -2.63 2.35 -24.15
C SER A 525 -2.75 1.82 -22.71
N GLN A 526 -2.18 0.64 -22.42
CA GLN A 526 -2.27 -0.04 -21.13
C GLN A 526 -1.12 0.29 -20.16
N TYR A 527 0.08 0.62 -20.67
CA TYR A 527 1.21 0.95 -19.79
C TYR A 527 0.93 2.06 -18.76
N PRO A 528 0.05 3.07 -19.02
CA PRO A 528 -0.27 4.10 -18.03
C PRO A 528 -0.80 3.60 -16.69
N PHE A 529 -1.28 2.35 -16.63
CA PHE A 529 -1.86 1.76 -15.43
C PHE A 529 -0.89 0.81 -14.70
N GLU A 530 0.21 0.42 -15.34
CA GLU A 530 1.10 -0.65 -14.85
C GLU A 530 1.73 -0.34 -13.50
N THR A 531 2.07 0.92 -13.22
CA THR A 531 2.64 1.29 -11.92
C THR A 531 1.64 1.07 -10.78
N ALA A 532 0.38 1.47 -10.96
CA ALA A 532 -0.65 1.23 -9.97
C ALA A 532 -0.92 -0.27 -9.80
N TRP A 533 -1.10 -1.00 -10.90
CA TRP A 533 -1.34 -2.44 -10.84
C TRP A 533 -0.19 -3.20 -10.20
N ALA A 534 1.06 -2.86 -10.50
CA ALA A 534 2.22 -3.48 -9.87
C ALA A 534 2.23 -3.25 -8.36
N VAL A 535 2.00 -2.02 -7.91
CA VAL A 535 1.90 -1.68 -6.48
C VAL A 535 0.77 -2.44 -5.79
N ILE A 536 -0.40 -2.53 -6.42
CA ILE A 536 -1.56 -3.26 -5.88
C ILE A 536 -1.29 -4.77 -5.80
N MET A 537 -0.73 -5.36 -6.87
CA MET A 537 -0.39 -6.79 -6.91
C MET A 537 0.70 -7.16 -5.90
N LEU A 538 1.73 -6.32 -5.74
CA LEU A 538 2.80 -6.48 -4.76
C LEU A 538 2.29 -6.43 -3.31
N ARG A 539 1.24 -5.66 -3.05
CA ARG A 539 0.68 -5.61 -1.69
C ARG A 539 -0.15 -6.85 -1.34
N ARG A 540 -0.53 -7.67 -2.33
CA ARG A 540 -1.51 -8.78 -2.21
C ARG A 540 -2.87 -8.32 -1.69
N THR A 541 -3.19 -7.04 -1.84
CA THR A 541 -4.44 -6.46 -1.37
C THR A 541 -5.06 -5.67 -2.51
N ILE A 542 -6.26 -6.06 -2.92
CA ILE A 542 -6.94 -5.35 -4.00
C ILE A 542 -8.20 -4.62 -3.49
N LEU A 543 -8.67 -4.98 -2.30
CA LEU A 543 -9.93 -4.46 -1.74
C LEU A 543 -9.72 -3.75 -0.39
N GLU A 544 -8.93 -4.33 0.51
CA GLU A 544 -8.65 -3.78 1.85
C GLU A 544 -7.25 -4.20 2.31
N ALA A 545 -6.56 -3.35 3.08
CA ALA A 545 -5.25 -3.69 3.64
C ALA A 545 -5.39 -4.90 4.59
N THR A 546 -4.53 -5.91 4.44
CA THR A 546 -4.42 -7.05 5.37
C THR A 546 -3.57 -6.67 6.59
N PRO A 547 -3.66 -7.43 7.71
CA PRO A 547 -2.63 -7.33 8.74
C PRO A 547 -1.24 -7.65 8.16
N ILE A 548 -0.20 -7.20 8.84
CA ILE A 548 1.19 -7.53 8.54
C ILE A 548 1.71 -8.40 9.68
N ALA A 549 2.07 -9.63 9.35
CA ALA A 549 2.70 -10.55 10.29
C ALA A 549 4.17 -10.19 10.47
N VAL A 550 4.60 -10.02 11.71
CA VAL A 550 6.00 -9.84 12.10
C VAL A 550 6.30 -10.82 13.21
N ALA A 551 7.35 -11.60 13.05
CA ALA A 551 7.76 -12.63 13.99
C ALA A 551 9.25 -12.49 14.32
N ASP A 552 9.56 -12.51 15.61
CA ASP A 552 10.91 -12.49 16.16
C ASP A 552 11.20 -13.82 16.88
N ALA A 553 12.47 -14.22 16.95
CA ALA A 553 12.90 -15.44 17.63
C ALA A 553 14.16 -15.19 18.48
N THR A 554 14.13 -15.65 19.74
CA THR A 554 15.24 -15.44 20.68
C THR A 554 15.44 -16.65 21.60
N PRO A 555 16.67 -17.20 21.69
CA PRO A 555 17.83 -16.85 20.86
C PRO A 555 17.69 -17.37 19.41
N ASN A 556 18.35 -16.72 18.45
CA ASN A 556 18.54 -17.25 17.10
C ASN A 556 19.85 -16.69 16.52
N PRO A 557 20.92 -17.48 16.32
CA PRO A 557 20.96 -18.95 16.38
C PRO A 557 20.82 -19.52 17.81
N GLY A 558 20.42 -20.79 17.92
CA GLY A 558 20.34 -21.55 19.18
C GLY A 558 21.18 -22.84 19.15
N ILE A 559 21.19 -23.58 20.25
CA ILE A 559 21.83 -24.92 20.35
C ILE A 559 20.80 -26.05 20.45
N VAL A 560 21.23 -27.29 20.18
CA VAL A 560 20.35 -28.48 20.25
C VAL A 560 19.66 -28.59 21.61
N GLY A 561 18.34 -28.73 21.58
CA GLY A 561 17.50 -28.90 22.77
C GLY A 561 17.24 -27.60 23.55
N GLN A 562 17.82 -26.47 23.13
CA GLN A 562 17.51 -25.17 23.73
C GLN A 562 16.09 -24.74 23.37
N THR A 563 15.42 -24.07 24.31
CA THR A 563 14.13 -23.43 24.06
C THR A 563 14.35 -22.12 23.33
N ILE A 564 13.77 -22.01 22.13
CA ILE A 564 13.68 -20.79 21.34
C ILE A 564 12.31 -20.17 21.60
N ASN A 565 12.28 -18.91 22.01
CA ASN A 565 11.05 -18.15 22.23
C ASN A 565 10.71 -17.36 20.97
N PHE A 566 9.45 -17.32 20.59
CA PHE A 566 8.94 -16.56 19.46
C PHE A 566 7.99 -15.47 19.93
N SER A 567 8.04 -14.32 19.27
CA SER A 567 7.13 -13.19 19.51
C SER A 567 6.52 -12.72 18.20
N GLY A 568 5.19 -12.63 18.17
CA GLY A 568 4.41 -12.00 17.10
C GLY A 568 3.95 -10.59 17.46
N GLY A 569 4.45 -10.04 18.58
CA GLY A 569 3.97 -8.78 19.18
C GLY A 569 4.16 -7.55 18.30
N SER A 570 5.11 -7.61 17.37
CA SER A 570 5.43 -6.55 16.42
C SER A 570 4.51 -6.55 15.18
N SER A 571 3.57 -7.50 15.10
CA SER A 571 2.57 -7.55 14.02
C SER A 571 1.58 -6.39 14.13
N TYR A 572 1.14 -5.84 13.00
CA TYR A 572 0.31 -4.62 12.99
C TYR A 572 -0.65 -4.55 11.80
N HIS A 573 -1.53 -3.54 11.78
CA HIS A 573 -2.48 -3.31 10.70
C HIS A 573 -2.35 -1.87 10.16
N LEU A 574 -2.34 -1.73 8.83
CA LEU A 574 -2.23 -0.42 8.16
C LEU A 574 -3.56 0.35 8.09
N ASP A 575 -4.68 -0.31 8.32
CA ASP A 575 -5.96 0.35 8.59
C ASP A 575 -6.14 0.57 10.10
N PRO A 576 -6.23 1.83 10.59
CA PRO A 576 -6.36 2.12 12.01
C PRO A 576 -7.72 1.73 12.60
N ALA A 577 -8.74 1.42 11.76
CA ALA A 577 -10.01 0.88 12.20
C ALA A 577 -9.95 -0.64 12.43
N LYS A 578 -8.84 -1.29 12.05
CA LYS A 578 -8.65 -2.73 12.18
C LYS A 578 -7.59 -3.05 13.23
N THR A 579 -7.72 -4.22 13.84
CA THR A 579 -6.83 -4.71 14.89
C THR A 579 -6.55 -6.18 14.69
N ILE A 580 -5.32 -6.63 14.97
CA ILE A 580 -5.00 -8.06 15.01
C ILE A 580 -5.66 -8.69 16.23
N VAL A 581 -6.37 -9.79 16.00
CA VAL A 581 -7.14 -10.53 17.02
C VAL A 581 -6.65 -11.95 17.25
N ALA A 582 -5.84 -12.51 16.34
CA ALA A 582 -5.29 -13.86 16.48
C ALA A 582 -3.86 -13.96 15.95
N TRP A 583 -3.09 -14.85 16.59
CA TRP A 583 -1.73 -15.26 16.22
C TRP A 583 -1.70 -16.78 16.30
N ASP A 584 -1.48 -17.46 15.19
CA ASP A 584 -1.37 -18.92 15.09
C ASP A 584 0.06 -19.26 14.62
N TRP A 585 0.72 -20.21 15.28
CA TRP A 585 2.08 -20.63 14.95
C TRP A 585 2.10 -22.07 14.43
N ASP A 586 2.67 -22.26 13.25
CA ASP A 586 3.14 -23.54 12.73
C ASP A 586 4.64 -23.64 13.02
N LEU A 587 4.97 -24.48 14.00
CA LEU A 587 6.29 -24.52 14.60
C LEU A 587 7.24 -25.51 13.89
N ASP A 588 6.78 -26.28 12.90
CA ASP A 588 7.64 -27.16 12.09
C ASP A 588 7.36 -27.13 10.59
N ASN A 589 6.55 -26.17 10.14
CA ASN A 589 6.20 -25.92 8.76
C ASN A 589 5.55 -27.15 8.10
N ASN A 590 4.69 -27.86 8.84
CA ASN A 590 3.96 -29.02 8.34
C ASN A 590 2.59 -28.66 7.72
N GLY A 591 2.17 -27.39 7.83
CA GLY A 591 0.88 -26.88 7.36
C GLY A 591 -0.23 -26.89 8.42
N THR A 592 0.05 -27.32 9.65
CA THR A 592 -0.85 -27.26 10.80
C THR A 592 -0.31 -26.28 11.84
N PHE A 593 -1.21 -25.56 12.50
CA PHE A 593 -0.82 -24.58 13.52
C PHE A 593 -0.94 -25.21 14.90
N GLU A 594 0.20 -25.46 15.55
CA GLU A 594 0.24 -26.18 16.83
C GLU A 594 -0.13 -25.33 18.04
N THR A 595 0.13 -24.01 17.98
CA THR A 595 -0.15 -23.12 19.11
C THR A 595 -0.67 -21.77 18.67
N SER A 596 -1.34 -21.07 19.59
CA SER A 596 -1.82 -19.71 19.37
C SER A 596 -1.36 -18.77 20.48
N GLY A 597 -1.42 -17.47 20.19
CA GLY A 597 -1.01 -16.40 21.10
C GLY A 597 0.16 -15.59 20.57
N VAL A 598 0.31 -14.38 21.11
CA VAL A 598 1.37 -13.45 20.73
C VAL A 598 2.76 -14.04 20.97
N LEU A 599 2.90 -14.91 21.96
CA LEU A 599 4.16 -15.59 22.29
C LEU A 599 4.02 -17.09 22.03
N ALA A 600 5.07 -17.71 21.51
CA ALA A 600 5.22 -19.16 21.37
C ALA A 600 6.64 -19.59 21.74
N SER A 601 6.88 -20.90 21.83
CA SER A 601 8.24 -21.42 22.07
C SER A 601 8.39 -22.84 21.56
N ARG A 602 9.60 -23.22 21.11
CA ARG A 602 9.93 -24.59 20.68
C ARG A 602 11.39 -24.95 20.96
N THR A 603 11.65 -26.23 21.15
CA THR A 603 13.00 -26.81 21.16
C THR A 603 13.26 -27.57 19.86
N PHE A 604 14.49 -27.49 19.35
CA PHE A 604 14.88 -28.19 18.13
C PHE A 604 15.92 -29.29 18.43
N PRO A 605 15.67 -30.55 18.00
CA PRO A 605 16.48 -31.69 18.43
C PRO A 605 17.75 -31.92 17.60
N THR A 606 17.95 -31.18 16.51
CA THR A 606 19.08 -31.38 15.59
C THR A 606 19.65 -30.05 15.13
N ASN A 607 20.95 -30.04 14.83
CA ASN A 607 21.58 -28.93 14.12
C ASN A 607 20.98 -28.76 12.72
N GLY A 608 21.05 -27.54 12.22
CA GLY A 608 20.53 -27.14 10.91
C GLY A 608 19.50 -26.02 10.99
N GLU A 609 19.03 -25.61 9.82
CA GLU A 609 17.97 -24.61 9.68
C GLU A 609 16.60 -25.29 9.83
N HIS A 610 15.79 -24.74 10.73
CA HIS A 610 14.39 -25.13 10.94
C HIS A 610 13.48 -23.96 10.55
N THR A 611 12.27 -24.25 10.10
CA THR A 611 11.31 -23.24 9.63
C THR A 611 10.12 -23.17 10.57
N VAL A 612 9.75 -21.95 10.97
CA VAL A 612 8.57 -21.64 11.77
C VAL A 612 7.74 -20.61 11.00
N VAL A 613 6.41 -20.73 11.03
CA VAL A 613 5.49 -19.81 10.35
C VAL A 613 4.51 -19.23 11.38
N LEU A 614 4.38 -17.91 11.40
CA LEU A 614 3.32 -17.21 12.12
C LEU A 614 2.23 -16.80 11.12
N ARG A 615 0.96 -17.02 11.47
CA ARG A 615 -0.20 -16.42 10.82
C ARG A 615 -0.89 -15.46 11.80
N VAL A 616 -1.19 -14.24 11.35
CA VAL A 616 -2.00 -13.29 12.12
C VAL A 616 -3.35 -13.08 11.43
N SER A 617 -4.40 -12.82 12.22
CA SER A 617 -5.74 -12.50 11.70
C SER A 617 -6.25 -11.18 12.28
N ASP A 618 -6.92 -10.37 11.47
CA ASP A 618 -7.56 -9.11 11.90
C ASP A 618 -9.01 -9.30 12.38
N ASN A 619 -9.65 -8.19 12.79
CA ASN A 619 -11.04 -8.14 13.22
C ASN A 619 -12.05 -7.96 12.07
N SER A 620 -11.63 -8.15 10.81
CA SER A 620 -12.55 -8.11 9.68
C SER A 620 -13.58 -9.24 9.79
N VAL A 621 -14.71 -9.09 9.08
CA VAL A 621 -15.76 -10.12 9.03
C VAL A 621 -16.03 -10.41 7.56
N PRO A 622 -15.49 -11.51 7.00
CA PRO A 622 -14.59 -12.51 7.62
C PRO A 622 -13.18 -11.95 7.93
N PRO A 623 -12.43 -12.53 8.90
CA PRO A 623 -11.07 -12.12 9.22
C PRO A 623 -10.14 -12.22 8.00
N LYS A 624 -9.33 -11.20 7.78
CA LYS A 624 -8.22 -11.23 6.84
C LYS A 624 -6.96 -11.70 7.57
N THR A 625 -6.07 -12.39 6.87
CA THR A 625 -4.88 -12.98 7.47
C THR A 625 -3.63 -12.65 6.68
N ASP A 626 -2.48 -12.70 7.36
CA ASP A 626 -1.15 -12.64 6.76
C ASP A 626 -0.22 -13.63 7.46
N THR A 627 0.82 -14.08 6.75
CA THR A 627 1.78 -15.08 7.25
C THR A 627 3.21 -14.63 7.06
N VAL A 628 4.06 -14.86 8.06
CA VAL A 628 5.51 -14.64 7.99
C VAL A 628 6.26 -15.90 8.38
N THR A 629 7.37 -16.16 7.69
CA THR A 629 8.26 -17.28 7.96
C THR A 629 9.52 -16.81 8.66
N VAL A 630 9.89 -17.50 9.74
CA VAL A 630 11.14 -17.31 10.49
C VAL A 630 12.02 -18.55 10.36
N LYS A 631 13.29 -18.34 10.03
CA LYS A 631 14.32 -19.38 9.97
C LYS A 631 15.09 -19.44 11.28
N ILE A 632 15.12 -20.62 11.90
CA ILE A 632 15.84 -20.87 13.14
C ILE A 632 17.08 -21.70 12.85
N ASN A 633 18.25 -21.13 13.14
CA ASN A 633 19.50 -21.82 12.93
C ASN A 633 19.98 -22.47 14.23
N ILE A 634 20.13 -23.79 14.22
CA ILE A 634 20.62 -24.57 15.36
C ILE A 634 22.04 -25.04 15.05
N VAL A 635 23.01 -24.61 15.86
CA VAL A 635 24.43 -24.84 15.64
C VAL A 635 25.13 -25.33 16.91
N ASP A 636 26.31 -25.93 16.74
CA ASP A 636 27.16 -26.29 17.88
C ASP A 636 27.88 -25.04 18.45
N PRO A 637 28.14 -24.98 19.77
CA PRO A 637 29.01 -23.98 20.37
C PRO A 637 30.42 -23.93 19.74
N PRO A 638 31.11 -22.76 19.74
CA PRO A 638 30.72 -21.53 20.42
C PRO A 638 29.84 -20.61 19.55
N ILE A 639 28.86 -19.96 20.17
CA ILE A 639 27.99 -18.97 19.52
C ILE A 639 28.32 -17.58 20.07
N PRO A 640 28.45 -16.53 19.23
CA PRO A 640 28.61 -15.16 19.73
C PRO A 640 27.34 -14.70 20.46
N PRO A 641 27.45 -13.90 21.54
CA PRO A 641 26.27 -13.39 22.24
C PRO A 641 25.47 -12.44 21.37
N THR A 642 24.14 -12.51 21.49
CA THR A 642 23.19 -11.58 20.88
C THR A 642 22.87 -10.48 21.89
N ALA A 643 23.17 -9.23 21.55
CA ALA A 643 22.83 -8.08 22.38
C ALA A 643 21.36 -7.73 22.22
N ASP A 644 20.66 -7.53 23.34
CA ASP A 644 19.32 -6.96 23.42
C ASP A 644 19.37 -5.87 24.49
N ALA A 645 19.20 -4.63 24.02
CA ALA A 645 19.27 -3.40 24.81
C ALA A 645 17.98 -3.13 25.60
N GLY A 646 16.94 -3.95 25.44
CA GLY A 646 15.59 -3.74 25.93
C GLY A 646 14.97 -2.42 25.44
N GLY A 647 13.85 -2.05 26.03
CA GLY A 647 13.11 -0.82 25.70
C GLY A 647 11.72 -1.11 25.14
N PRO A 648 10.92 -0.08 24.81
CA PRO A 648 11.17 1.35 25.00
C PRO A 648 11.58 1.77 26.42
N TYR A 649 12.41 2.80 26.58
CA TYR A 649 12.56 3.53 27.84
C TYR A 649 11.89 4.89 27.73
N ASN A 650 11.02 5.23 28.70
CA ASN A 650 10.48 6.57 28.90
C ASN A 650 10.82 7.04 30.31
N PHE A 651 11.68 8.05 30.38
CA PHE A 651 12.24 8.56 31.62
C PHE A 651 11.48 9.81 32.10
N CYS A 652 10.67 9.63 33.14
CA CYS A 652 9.97 10.75 33.79
C CYS A 652 10.96 11.59 34.63
N THR A 653 11.03 12.91 34.39
CA THR A 653 11.97 13.86 35.04
C THR A 653 11.91 13.85 36.57
N ASN A 654 10.78 13.46 37.15
CA ASN A 654 10.52 13.36 38.59
C ASN A 654 10.68 11.92 39.15
N LYS A 655 11.04 10.93 38.33
CA LYS A 655 11.20 9.52 38.71
C LYS A 655 12.62 9.04 38.39
N LYS A 656 13.59 9.60 39.10
CA LYS A 656 15.01 9.20 39.06
C LYS A 656 15.30 8.18 40.18
N PRO A 657 16.29 7.29 40.03
CA PRO A 657 17.18 7.13 38.88
C PRO A 657 16.55 6.39 37.69
N TRP A 658 17.16 6.55 36.52
CA TRP A 658 16.80 5.97 35.23
C TRP A 658 17.81 4.90 34.84
N PHE A 659 17.30 3.76 34.37
CA PHE A 659 18.13 2.63 33.99
C PHE A 659 17.80 2.18 32.57
N LEU A 660 18.84 1.82 31.82
CA LEU A 660 18.67 0.94 30.66
C LEU A 660 18.61 -0.51 31.13
N ASN A 661 18.19 -1.42 30.26
CA ASN A 661 18.00 -2.82 30.60
C ASN A 661 18.43 -3.77 29.49
N GLY A 662 19.71 -4.15 29.53
CA GLY A 662 20.29 -5.13 28.63
C GLY A 662 20.03 -6.58 29.06
N THR A 663 19.17 -6.84 30.06
CA THR A 663 19.00 -8.21 30.60
C THR A 663 18.38 -9.19 29.61
N GLY A 664 17.84 -8.71 28.49
CA GLY A 664 17.37 -9.56 27.39
C GLY A 664 18.50 -10.14 26.53
N SER A 665 19.72 -9.57 26.63
CA SER A 665 20.87 -10.08 25.89
C SER A 665 21.12 -11.54 26.26
N SER A 666 21.28 -12.39 25.26
CA SER A 666 21.42 -13.83 25.44
C SER A 666 22.74 -14.29 24.83
N ASN A 667 23.47 -15.13 25.56
CA ASN A 667 24.45 -15.99 24.91
C ASN A 667 23.78 -17.35 24.64
N PRO A 668 23.53 -17.75 23.38
CA PRO A 668 22.78 -18.97 23.10
C PRO A 668 23.45 -20.24 23.64
N ASP A 669 24.75 -20.22 23.88
CA ASP A 669 25.48 -21.32 24.51
C ASP A 669 25.81 -21.09 25.99
N GLU A 670 25.08 -20.24 26.72
CA GLU A 670 25.34 -19.84 28.13
C GLU A 670 25.82 -21.02 29.01
N GLY A 671 27.14 -21.10 29.24
CA GLY A 671 27.74 -22.16 30.06
C GLY A 671 28.24 -23.41 29.31
N ALA A 672 27.83 -23.60 28.06
CA ALA A 672 28.33 -24.61 27.14
C ALA A 672 29.58 -24.09 26.39
N SER A 673 30.43 -25.03 25.98
CA SER A 673 31.68 -24.75 25.29
C SER A 673 32.08 -25.95 24.45
N GLU A 674 33.01 -25.76 23.51
CA GLU A 674 33.66 -26.89 22.85
C GLU A 674 34.27 -27.84 23.90
N THR A 675 34.33 -29.13 23.56
CA THR A 675 34.93 -30.12 24.45
C THR A 675 36.37 -29.72 24.82
N GLY A 676 36.58 -29.31 26.08
CA GLY A 676 37.89 -28.89 26.60
C GLY A 676 38.10 -27.38 26.75
N GLN A 677 37.12 -26.54 26.40
CA GLN A 677 37.18 -25.08 26.57
C GLN A 677 36.36 -24.60 27.78
N PRO A 678 36.69 -23.44 28.40
CA PRO A 678 35.87 -22.86 29.45
C PRO A 678 34.51 -22.42 28.92
N ALA A 679 33.50 -22.45 29.79
CA ALA A 679 32.13 -21.99 29.52
C ALA A 679 32.09 -20.59 28.91
N ASN A 680 31.29 -20.41 27.85
CA ASN A 680 31.07 -19.12 27.21
C ASN A 680 29.85 -18.42 27.85
N THR A 681 30.01 -17.19 28.33
CA THR A 681 28.97 -16.39 29.00
C THR A 681 29.16 -14.92 28.66
N ILE A 682 28.10 -14.12 28.73
CA ILE A 682 28.23 -12.67 28.56
C ILE A 682 29.03 -12.10 29.73
N ILE A 683 30.28 -11.70 29.47
CA ILE A 683 31.20 -11.16 30.48
C ILE A 683 31.11 -9.64 30.63
N GLU A 684 30.60 -8.93 29.63
CA GLU A 684 30.56 -7.47 29.62
C GLU A 684 29.30 -6.95 28.92
N TYR A 685 28.77 -5.84 29.45
CA TYR A 685 27.71 -5.05 28.86
C TYR A 685 28.24 -3.63 28.76
N SER A 686 28.36 -3.13 27.55
CA SER A 686 28.88 -1.80 27.26
C SER A 686 27.86 -1.06 26.40
N TRP A 687 27.59 0.20 26.74
CA TRP A 687 26.57 1.03 26.10
C TRP A 687 27.22 2.21 25.40
N ASP A 688 26.64 2.63 24.27
CA ASP A 688 27.10 3.73 23.40
C ASP A 688 26.12 4.90 23.53
N LEU A 689 26.54 5.95 24.25
CA LEU A 689 25.72 7.11 24.62
C LEU A 689 26.58 8.40 24.46
N PRO A 690 26.47 9.17 23.37
CA PRO A 690 25.51 9.05 22.26
C PRO A 690 25.91 7.98 21.24
N PRO A 691 24.95 7.48 20.42
CA PRO A 691 25.25 6.54 19.35
C PRO A 691 26.33 7.10 18.40
N GLY A 692 27.48 6.46 18.36
CA GLY A 692 28.65 6.88 17.60
C GLY A 692 29.65 5.77 17.32
N GLY A 693 29.35 4.54 17.74
CA GLY A 693 30.21 3.36 17.62
C GLY A 693 31.29 3.29 18.70
N SER A 694 31.22 4.11 19.76
CA SER A 694 32.21 4.16 20.85
C SER A 694 31.60 3.67 22.15
N PHE A 695 31.58 2.36 22.35
CA PHE A 695 31.03 1.74 23.54
C PHE A 695 31.85 2.03 24.81
N GLY A 696 31.15 2.28 25.93
CA GLY A 696 31.77 2.45 27.26
C GLY A 696 31.23 3.63 28.06
N ASP A 697 30.30 4.40 27.50
CA ASP A 697 29.69 5.55 28.18
C ASP A 697 28.88 5.14 29.41
N ALA A 698 28.31 3.94 29.37
CA ALA A 698 27.77 3.25 30.52
C ALA A 698 28.07 1.75 30.46
N THR A 699 28.20 1.10 31.60
CA THR A 699 28.53 -0.32 31.70
C THR A 699 27.61 -1.06 32.67
N GLY A 700 27.42 -2.36 32.41
CA GLY A 700 26.58 -3.25 33.20
C GLY A 700 25.22 -3.55 32.56
N LYS A 701 24.53 -4.58 33.08
CA LYS A 701 23.24 -5.05 32.55
C LYS A 701 22.14 -3.99 32.64
N GLN A 702 22.18 -3.18 33.71
CA GLN A 702 21.20 -2.13 33.97
C GLN A 702 21.91 -0.87 34.45
N PRO A 703 22.60 -0.13 33.56
CA PRO A 703 23.37 1.04 33.96
C PRO A 703 22.45 2.19 34.40
N ASP A 704 22.85 2.93 35.44
CA ASP A 704 22.21 4.21 35.78
C ASP A 704 22.63 5.28 34.77
N VAL A 705 21.67 5.69 33.94
CA VAL A 705 21.85 6.68 32.87
C VAL A 705 21.29 8.05 33.25
N THR A 706 20.87 8.23 34.51
CA THR A 706 20.37 9.50 35.04
C THR A 706 21.30 10.68 34.78
N PRO A 707 22.64 10.59 35.00
CA PRO A 707 23.54 11.71 34.77
C PRO A 707 23.57 12.14 33.30
N TYR A 708 23.64 11.16 32.40
CA TYR A 708 23.64 11.37 30.95
C TYR A 708 22.38 12.10 30.50
N PHE A 709 21.20 11.55 30.82
CA PHE A 709 19.93 12.13 30.39
C PHE A 709 19.54 13.41 31.15
N THR A 710 20.03 13.63 32.36
CA THR A 710 19.82 14.91 33.08
C THR A 710 20.58 16.06 32.41
N GLY A 711 21.76 15.78 31.85
CA GLY A 711 22.56 16.76 31.11
C GLY A 711 21.91 17.27 29.80
N LEU A 712 20.88 16.58 29.32
CA LEU A 712 20.16 16.91 28.08
C LEU A 712 19.02 17.94 28.27
N GLY A 713 18.59 18.21 29.52
CA GLY A 713 17.58 19.23 29.87
C GLY A 713 16.12 18.72 29.89
N ALA A 714 15.20 19.50 30.50
CA ALA A 714 13.81 19.09 30.76
C ALA A 714 12.88 18.98 29.53
N ALA A 715 13.35 19.39 28.34
CA ALA A 715 12.57 19.36 27.10
C ALA A 715 12.73 18.05 26.32
N LYS A 716 13.81 17.29 26.53
CA LYS A 716 14.17 16.19 25.64
C LYS A 716 13.64 14.86 26.15
N ARG A 717 12.48 14.45 25.64
CA ARG A 717 12.00 13.07 25.81
C ARG A 717 12.77 12.17 24.84
N VAL A 718 13.48 11.23 25.41
CA VAL A 718 14.15 10.13 24.73
C VAL A 718 13.19 8.94 24.75
N VAL A 719 12.80 8.47 23.56
CA VAL A 719 11.92 7.32 23.41
C VAL A 719 12.70 6.22 22.70
N PHE A 720 12.76 5.03 23.29
CA PHE A 720 13.23 3.84 22.59
C PHE A 720 12.05 3.16 21.89
N TYR A 721 12.31 2.44 20.83
CA TYR A 721 11.27 1.91 19.94
C TYR A 721 10.42 0.83 20.63
N ASP A 722 9.10 0.82 20.35
CA ASP A 722 8.13 -0.30 20.47
C ASP A 722 6.81 -0.26 21.27
N THR A 723 6.48 0.69 22.15
CA THR A 723 5.11 0.65 22.77
C THR A 723 4.48 1.98 23.17
N LEU A 724 5.26 3.04 23.41
CA LEU A 724 4.69 4.33 23.82
C LEU A 724 4.47 5.30 22.66
N LEU A 725 5.16 5.11 21.53
CA LEU A 725 5.09 6.04 20.42
C LEU A 725 3.76 6.00 19.65
N ALA A 726 3.05 4.88 19.72
CA ALA A 726 1.66 4.77 19.27
C ALA A 726 0.64 5.53 20.17
N LYS A 727 1.07 6.05 21.33
CA LYS A 727 0.19 6.70 22.33
C LYS A 727 0.54 8.17 22.58
N LEU A 728 1.57 8.71 21.91
CA LEU A 728 2.03 10.09 22.07
C LEU A 728 1.77 10.87 20.79
N SER A 729 1.36 12.13 20.94
CA SER A 729 1.23 13.05 19.81
C SER A 729 2.61 13.53 19.31
N PRO A 730 2.76 13.92 18.03
CA PRO A 730 4.05 14.37 17.48
C PRO A 730 4.70 15.54 18.23
N THR A 731 3.93 16.35 18.95
CA THR A 731 4.45 17.45 19.81
C THR A 731 5.07 16.96 21.12
N GLU A 732 4.98 15.67 21.42
CA GLU A 732 5.39 15.05 22.68
C GLU A 732 6.69 14.24 22.57
N VAL A 733 7.37 14.26 21.43
CA VAL A 733 8.56 13.46 21.11
C VAL A 733 9.61 14.33 20.43
N GLU A 734 10.80 14.44 21.03
CA GLU A 734 11.89 15.31 20.52
C GLU A 734 13.15 14.55 20.08
N ALA A 735 13.37 13.29 20.50
CA ALA A 735 14.44 12.43 20.00
C ALA A 735 14.13 10.93 20.22
N VAL A 736 14.47 10.10 19.23
CA VAL A 736 14.42 8.62 19.31
C VAL A 736 15.84 8.10 19.50
N LEU A 737 16.07 7.24 20.49
CA LEU A 737 17.36 6.56 20.70
C LEU A 737 17.23 5.08 20.35
N ALA A 738 18.20 4.58 19.60
CA ALA A 738 18.38 3.17 19.23
C ALA A 738 19.06 2.40 20.35
#